data_AF-A0A519EYZ4-F1
#
_entry.id   AF-A0A519EYZ4-F1
#
_cell.length_a   1.000
_cell.length_b   1.000
_cell.length_c   1.000
_cell.angle_alpha   90.00
_cell.angle_beta   90.00
_cell.angle_gamma   90.00
#
_symmetry.space_group_name_H-M   'P 1'
#
loop_
_entity.id
_entity.type
_entity.pdbx_description
1 polymer ?
#
loop_
_entity_poly.entity_id
_entity_poly.type
_entity_poly.pdbx_seq_one_letter_code
_entity_poly.pdbx_strand_id
1 'polypeptide(L)'
;MTPLRHFFHNGTARCTLLLIGALLAACGGGGGGGGLDPILGPPVLGVVTAPTPTPVVPVAPTVVSTVPAATEPPVTDVATTAAVRATFSKPMSAASLTPTSFTLACPAGAPVNAAVSYDAATLTAILTPAAALPAGTVCVATVTTAALDTAGLALAANFSWRFRTAALADATRPTVVLTEPAPAATGVATNTRITATFSEAMNPATLTSASFVVTSGTPAVPVAGTVTYVASSRTATFKPTATTLAANTVFNAVITSAATDTSGNALAGNTAVAPNAGNHVWTFTTGAVADTVAPTVLSFNPVVSATNVCRTQSINATFSEAMDPTTVSATTYRITDNGVGVAGTVSYDAANRIASFVPSAATGFAANRVLTATLASGATGVTDLAGNPLAADEVWTFTTGAQVCNPPIDLKSIAGFGAFGGGAGVTNQGINTTIGGNLGSTAACTLITGLHDRFDIYTETPLNVGAVDGTVYCAPPAPGTVAKFNIATQARADAQASYNELAALPAGSDPGAGQLGGQILAPGVYTSAGGTFSITTGDLTLDGQGDANATWVFQSAAAMTIGAPGFPRRVVLINGAKAANVFWQVGAAARIADGSTMIGTIIAPAGVTISTAGQTLQTTLIGRAIGLTASVTMVNTTIVAP
;
A
#
# COMPACT_ATOMS: atom_id res chain seq x y z
N MET A 1 -62.84 7.29 1.14
CA MET A 1 -62.41 7.49 2.54
C MET A 1 -61.57 6.30 2.97
N THR A 2 -60.65 6.48 3.92
CA THR A 2 -59.72 5.48 4.46
C THR A 2 -60.38 4.51 5.46
N PRO A 3 -59.74 3.40 5.87
CA PRO A 3 -58.77 2.54 5.16
C PRO A 3 -59.14 1.03 5.24
N LEU A 4 -58.36 0.13 4.62
CA LEU A 4 -58.51 -1.33 4.76
C LEU A 4 -57.48 -1.97 5.73
N ARG A 5 -57.69 -3.24 6.09
CA ARG A 5 -57.02 -3.95 7.21
C ARG A 5 -55.81 -4.80 6.81
N HIS A 6 -55.01 -5.16 7.82
CA HIS A 6 -54.05 -6.27 7.81
C HIS A 6 -54.21 -7.15 9.08
N PHE A 7 -54.03 -8.46 8.92
CA PHE A 7 -53.92 -9.56 9.91
C PHE A 7 -53.52 -10.83 9.12
N PHE A 8 -52.83 -11.87 9.59
CA PHE A 8 -52.17 -12.26 10.86
C PHE A 8 -51.09 -13.32 10.45
N HIS A 9 -50.10 -13.83 11.20
CA HIS A 9 -49.60 -13.81 12.59
C HIS A 9 -48.04 -13.95 12.47
N ASN A 10 -47.14 -14.12 13.46
CA ASN A 10 -47.11 -14.30 14.92
C ASN A 10 -45.73 -13.79 15.43
N GLY A 11 -45.33 -13.80 16.71
CA GLY A 11 -46.05 -14.12 17.95
C GLY A 11 -45.13 -14.15 19.19
N THR A 12 -45.65 -13.72 20.35
CA THR A 12 -45.14 -13.96 21.74
C THR A 12 -43.73 -13.46 22.14
N ALA A 13 -43.45 -12.98 23.38
CA ALA A 13 -44.29 -12.62 24.54
C ALA A 13 -43.54 -11.59 25.44
N ARG A 14 -44.18 -10.45 25.82
CA ARG A 14 -44.78 -10.11 27.14
C ARG A 14 -43.86 -10.07 28.39
N CYS A 15 -43.89 -8.94 29.10
CA CYS A 15 -44.35 -8.88 30.50
C CYS A 15 -44.84 -7.44 30.85
N THR A 16 -45.57 -7.23 31.97
CA THR A 16 -46.20 -5.93 32.32
C THR A 16 -46.44 -5.79 33.84
N LEU A 17 -46.45 -4.53 34.33
CA LEU A 17 -46.81 -4.02 35.66
C LEU A 17 -47.84 -4.82 36.49
N LEU A 18 -47.65 -4.90 37.82
CA LEU A 18 -48.46 -4.14 38.80
C LEU A 18 -47.79 -4.03 40.20
N LEU A 19 -48.57 -3.71 41.25
CA LEU A 19 -48.17 -3.10 42.53
C LEU A 19 -48.83 -3.82 43.74
N ILE A 20 -48.49 -3.41 44.98
CA ILE A 20 -49.18 -3.63 46.29
C ILE A 20 -48.67 -4.81 47.15
N GLY A 21 -48.53 -4.56 48.46
CA GLY A 21 -48.77 -5.57 49.51
C GLY A 21 -47.72 -5.63 50.64
N ALA A 22 -48.16 -5.51 51.90
CA ALA A 22 -47.36 -5.81 53.09
C ALA A 22 -48.25 -6.32 54.24
N LEU A 23 -47.86 -7.43 54.91
CA LEU A 23 -48.24 -7.72 56.30
C LEU A 23 -47.39 -8.84 56.95
N LEU A 24 -47.55 -8.97 58.28
CA LEU A 24 -46.86 -9.85 59.23
C LEU A 24 -47.08 -11.37 58.99
N ALA A 25 -46.13 -12.20 59.45
CA ALA A 25 -46.35 -13.21 60.53
C ALA A 25 -45.05 -14.01 60.85
N ALA A 26 -44.95 -14.58 62.06
CA ALA A 26 -43.71 -15.17 62.60
C ALA A 26 -43.80 -16.65 63.02
N CYS A 27 -42.66 -17.33 62.97
CA CYS A 27 -42.23 -18.45 63.83
C CYS A 27 -40.70 -18.58 63.61
N GLY A 28 -39.76 -18.65 64.56
CA GLY A 28 -39.65 -19.40 65.82
C GLY A 28 -38.34 -20.24 65.72
N GLY A 29 -37.48 -20.43 66.73
CA GLY A 29 -37.41 -19.88 68.09
C GLY A 29 -36.26 -20.50 68.91
N GLY A 30 -35.96 -19.95 70.10
CA GLY A 30 -35.02 -20.51 71.10
C GLY A 30 -33.55 -20.07 70.99
N GLY A 31 -32.79 -19.90 72.09
CA GLY A 31 -33.17 -19.94 73.51
C GLY A 31 -31.98 -19.76 74.49
N GLY A 32 -32.25 -19.28 75.72
CA GLY A 32 -31.26 -19.00 76.79
C GLY A 32 -30.59 -17.62 76.71
N GLY A 33 -30.44 -16.80 77.76
CA GLY A 33 -30.74 -16.96 79.19
C GLY A 33 -29.51 -17.39 80.02
N GLY A 34 -29.08 -16.73 81.10
CA GLY A 34 -29.46 -15.43 81.66
C GLY A 34 -29.69 -15.44 83.19
N GLY A 35 -28.79 -14.82 83.98
CA GLY A 35 -29.04 -14.41 85.37
C GLY A 35 -27.92 -14.68 86.41
N LEU A 36 -27.74 -13.71 87.32
CA LEU A 36 -27.23 -13.80 88.73
C LEU A 36 -25.76 -14.28 88.94
N ASP A 37 -24.85 -13.65 89.69
CA ASP A 37 -24.92 -12.64 90.76
C ASP A 37 -23.49 -12.05 91.07
N PRO A 38 -23.34 -10.99 91.90
CA PRO A 38 -22.05 -10.33 92.18
C PRO A 38 -21.46 -10.60 93.59
N ILE A 39 -20.12 -10.72 93.73
CA ILE A 39 -19.44 -10.55 95.03
C ILE A 39 -17.96 -10.07 94.96
N LEU A 40 -17.73 -8.92 95.62
CA LEU A 40 -16.54 -8.42 96.35
C LEU A 40 -15.09 -8.83 95.97
N GLY A 41 -14.20 -7.83 95.76
CA GLY A 41 -12.75 -7.96 96.02
C GLY A 41 -11.80 -7.03 95.24
N PRO A 42 -11.22 -5.98 95.85
CA PRO A 42 -10.14 -5.15 95.27
C PRO A 42 -8.77 -5.37 95.98
N PRO A 43 -7.67 -4.76 95.50
CA PRO A 43 -7.06 -4.92 94.18
C PRO A 43 -5.64 -5.55 94.27
N VAL A 44 -5.08 -6.04 93.16
CA VAL A 44 -3.65 -6.39 93.08
C VAL A 44 -3.03 -5.69 91.88
N LEU A 45 -1.97 -4.91 92.13
CA LEU A 45 -1.24 -4.16 91.10
C LEU A 45 -0.28 -5.07 90.32
N GLY A 46 -0.82 -5.79 89.34
CA GLY A 46 -0.02 -6.41 88.29
C GLY A 46 0.43 -5.38 87.25
N VAL A 47 1.73 -5.27 86.99
CA VAL A 47 2.26 -4.44 85.90
C VAL A 47 1.97 -5.14 84.57
N VAL A 48 0.88 -4.73 83.92
CA VAL A 48 0.57 -5.18 82.55
C VAL A 48 1.36 -4.29 81.58
N THR A 49 2.38 -4.87 80.94
CA THR A 49 3.05 -4.22 79.81
C THR A 49 2.06 -4.05 78.66
N ALA A 50 2.01 -2.86 78.07
CA ALA A 50 1.12 -2.60 76.93
C ALA A 50 1.47 -3.54 75.75
N PRO A 51 0.48 -4.11 75.05
CA PRO A 51 0.75 -4.95 73.90
C PRO A 51 1.47 -4.14 72.81
N THR A 52 2.60 -4.67 72.33
CA THR A 52 3.34 -4.06 71.22
C THR A 52 2.42 -3.94 70.01
N PRO A 53 2.25 -2.75 69.40
CA PRO A 53 1.40 -2.61 68.23
C PRO A 53 1.93 -3.48 67.10
N THR A 54 1.07 -4.34 66.55
CA THR A 54 1.40 -5.14 65.36
C THR A 54 1.74 -4.19 64.22
N PRO A 55 2.88 -4.38 63.51
CA PRO A 55 3.26 -3.49 62.42
C PRO A 55 2.17 -3.45 61.34
N VAL A 56 1.57 -2.27 61.15
CA VAL A 56 0.63 -2.04 60.06
C VAL A 56 1.41 -2.08 58.75
N VAL A 57 1.20 -3.13 57.95
CA VAL A 57 1.85 -3.28 56.66
C VAL A 57 1.43 -2.11 55.75
N PRO A 58 2.38 -1.32 55.23
CA PRO A 58 2.03 -0.12 54.46
C PRO A 58 1.51 -0.54 53.07
N VAL A 59 0.22 -0.26 52.82
CA VAL A 59 -0.48 -0.61 51.58
C VAL A 59 -0.07 0.34 50.46
N ALA A 60 0.30 -0.16 49.28
CA ALA A 60 0.68 0.66 48.13
C ALA A 60 -0.49 1.51 47.57
N PRO A 61 -0.24 2.69 47.00
CA PRO A 61 -1.23 3.40 46.19
C PRO A 61 -1.61 2.59 44.93
N THR A 62 -2.85 2.78 44.47
CA THR A 62 -3.41 2.14 43.27
C THR A 62 -4.20 3.15 42.46
N VAL A 63 -4.30 2.93 41.14
CA VAL A 63 -5.22 3.67 40.26
C VAL A 63 -6.62 3.05 40.39
N VAL A 64 -7.62 3.87 40.70
CA VAL A 64 -9.02 3.48 40.93
C VAL A 64 -9.88 3.70 39.68
N SER A 65 -9.59 4.74 38.91
CA SER A 65 -10.26 5.04 37.65
C SER A 65 -9.37 5.89 36.72
N THR A 66 -9.71 5.90 35.44
CA THR A 66 -8.99 6.67 34.41
C THR A 66 -9.94 7.38 33.45
N VAL A 67 -9.43 8.40 32.77
CA VAL A 67 -10.07 9.05 31.62
C VAL A 67 -9.04 9.12 30.48
N PRO A 68 -9.32 8.66 29.26
CA PRO A 68 -10.40 7.73 28.90
C PRO A 68 -10.37 6.47 29.75
N ALA A 69 -11.53 5.81 29.91
CA ALA A 69 -11.66 4.66 30.80
C ALA A 69 -10.79 3.47 30.34
N ALA A 70 -10.17 2.77 31.28
CA ALA A 70 -9.44 1.54 31.03
C ALA A 70 -10.43 0.38 30.81
N THR A 71 -10.83 0.17 29.54
CA THR A 71 -11.72 -0.91 29.10
C THR A 71 -11.00 -1.82 28.10
N GLU A 72 -11.47 -3.06 27.98
CA GLU A 72 -11.11 -3.98 26.90
C GLU A 72 -12.40 -4.43 26.20
N PRO A 73 -12.64 -4.10 24.91
CA PRO A 73 -11.76 -3.31 24.04
C PRO A 73 -11.60 -1.85 24.51
N PRO A 74 -10.51 -1.18 24.10
CA PRO A 74 -10.22 0.20 24.49
C PRO A 74 -11.22 1.20 23.88
N VAL A 75 -11.54 2.25 24.63
CA VAL A 75 -12.44 3.34 24.21
C VAL A 75 -11.97 3.96 22.88
N THR A 76 -12.87 4.01 21.88
CA THR A 76 -12.62 4.67 20.60
C THR A 76 -13.09 6.12 20.58
N ASP A 77 -12.76 6.82 19.50
CA ASP A 77 -13.31 8.15 19.15
C ASP A 77 -13.07 9.24 20.20
N VAL A 78 -11.99 9.06 20.98
CA VAL A 78 -11.50 10.04 21.95
C VAL A 78 -11.02 11.28 21.21
N ALA A 79 -11.53 12.46 21.58
CA ALA A 79 -11.10 13.72 20.97
C ALA A 79 -9.57 13.88 21.05
N THR A 80 -8.94 14.37 19.98
CA THR A 80 -7.48 14.57 19.92
C THR A 80 -6.94 15.57 20.94
N THR A 81 -7.81 16.36 21.57
CA THR A 81 -7.52 17.30 22.66
C THR A 81 -7.94 16.80 24.05
N ALA A 82 -8.36 15.53 24.18
CA ALA A 82 -8.83 14.98 25.45
C ALA A 82 -7.72 14.91 26.51
N ALA A 83 -8.01 15.42 27.71
CA ALA A 83 -7.12 15.29 28.87
C ALA A 83 -7.10 13.85 29.38
N VAL A 84 -5.90 13.30 29.59
CA VAL A 84 -5.71 11.95 30.12
C VAL A 84 -5.61 12.02 31.64
N ARG A 85 -6.31 11.17 32.38
CA ARG A 85 -6.40 11.25 33.85
C ARG A 85 -6.26 9.88 34.52
N ALA A 86 -5.71 9.89 35.73
CA ALA A 86 -5.70 8.75 36.65
C ALA A 86 -6.07 9.23 38.07
N THR A 87 -7.08 8.62 38.68
CA THR A 87 -7.52 8.89 40.06
C THR A 87 -6.99 7.80 40.98
N PHE A 88 -6.39 8.19 42.11
CA PHE A 88 -5.69 7.28 43.02
C PHE A 88 -6.51 6.94 44.28
N SER A 89 -6.19 5.79 44.90
CA SER A 89 -6.85 5.31 46.12
C SER A 89 -6.47 6.07 47.40
N LYS A 90 -5.47 6.95 47.34
CA LYS A 90 -5.01 7.79 48.47
C LYS A 90 -4.16 8.98 47.99
N PRO A 91 -3.82 9.96 48.85
CA PRO A 91 -2.97 11.10 48.49
C PRO A 91 -1.61 10.71 47.91
N MET A 92 -1.33 11.23 46.72
CA MET A 92 -0.04 11.11 46.04
C MET A 92 0.89 12.29 46.35
N SER A 93 2.20 12.04 46.35
CA SER A 93 3.21 13.10 46.37
C SER A 93 3.22 13.81 45.02
N ALA A 94 2.76 15.06 44.97
CA ALA A 94 2.68 15.85 43.74
C ALA A 94 4.05 15.98 43.04
N ALA A 95 5.15 16.05 43.78
CA ALA A 95 6.51 16.11 43.23
C ALA A 95 6.95 14.80 42.53
N SER A 96 6.27 13.67 42.80
CA SER A 96 6.50 12.39 42.13
C SER A 96 5.63 12.18 40.89
N LEU A 97 4.68 13.08 40.61
CA LEU A 97 3.77 13.01 39.45
C LEU A 97 4.25 13.97 38.36
N THR A 98 5.04 13.44 37.43
CA THR A 98 5.78 14.19 36.42
C THR A 98 5.60 13.54 35.04
N PRO A 99 6.02 14.20 33.93
CA PRO A 99 5.99 13.60 32.59
C PRO A 99 6.87 12.35 32.41
N THR A 100 7.69 11.96 33.40
CA THR A 100 8.43 10.70 33.39
C THR A 100 7.76 9.61 34.22
N SER A 101 6.96 9.96 35.23
CA SER A 101 6.24 8.99 36.05
C SER A 101 4.80 8.71 35.57
N PHE A 102 4.16 9.69 34.91
CA PHE A 102 2.91 9.53 34.17
C PHE A 102 3.18 9.92 32.71
N THR A 103 3.17 8.92 31.82
CA THR A 103 3.57 9.03 30.42
C THR A 103 2.42 8.75 29.46
N LEU A 104 2.55 9.22 28.21
CA LEU A 104 1.65 8.96 27.10
C LEU A 104 2.45 8.65 25.84
N ALA A 105 2.04 7.66 25.05
CA ALA A 105 2.60 7.34 23.75
C ALA A 105 1.50 7.19 22.68
N CYS A 106 1.63 7.91 21.56
CA CYS A 106 0.67 7.94 20.46
C CYS A 106 1.42 8.14 19.12
N PRO A 107 1.48 7.14 18.21
CA PRO A 107 1.05 5.76 18.39
C PRO A 107 1.80 5.04 19.53
N ALA A 108 1.30 3.87 19.93
CA ALA A 108 1.95 3.01 20.91
C ALA A 108 3.45 2.81 20.62
N GLY A 109 4.31 3.26 21.54
CA GLY A 109 5.77 3.26 21.41
C GLY A 109 6.41 4.61 21.04
N ALA A 110 5.65 5.57 20.48
CA ALA A 110 6.12 6.92 20.19
C ALA A 110 5.70 7.90 21.31
N PRO A 111 6.64 8.42 22.14
CA PRO A 111 6.30 9.24 23.29
C PRO A 111 5.72 10.62 22.91
N VAL A 112 4.70 11.05 23.64
CA VAL A 112 4.06 12.36 23.48
C VAL A 112 4.56 13.31 24.56
N ASN A 113 5.01 14.50 24.17
CA ASN A 113 5.34 15.56 25.13
C ASN A 113 4.06 16.09 25.80
N ALA A 114 4.03 16.08 27.13
CA ALA A 114 2.87 16.44 27.92
C ALA A 114 3.27 17.07 29.26
N ALA A 115 2.43 17.95 29.78
CA ALA A 115 2.50 18.41 31.17
C ALA A 115 1.69 17.48 32.08
N VAL A 116 2.15 17.28 33.32
CA VAL A 116 1.43 16.53 34.35
C VAL A 116 1.13 17.46 35.53
N SER A 117 -0.10 17.43 36.02
CA SER A 117 -0.52 18.10 37.25
C SER A 117 -1.27 17.12 38.16
N TYR A 118 -1.46 17.48 39.43
CA TYR A 118 -2.16 16.66 40.41
C TYR A 118 -3.10 17.52 41.26
N ASP A 119 -4.37 17.13 41.31
CA ASP A 119 -5.37 17.67 42.22
C ASP A 119 -5.47 16.76 43.46
N ALA A 120 -5.02 17.29 44.60
CA ALA A 120 -5.06 16.59 45.88
C ALA A 120 -6.46 16.50 46.50
N ALA A 121 -7.43 17.32 46.07
CA ALA A 121 -8.81 17.26 46.57
C ALA A 121 -9.62 16.14 45.88
N THR A 122 -9.37 15.88 44.59
CA THR A 122 -9.98 14.78 43.84
C THR A 122 -9.07 13.57 43.64
N LEU A 123 -7.91 13.54 44.31
CA LEU A 123 -6.88 12.49 44.21
C LEU A 123 -6.48 12.15 42.76
N THR A 124 -6.51 13.14 41.85
CA THR A 124 -6.45 12.89 40.40
C THR A 124 -5.25 13.56 39.76
N ALA A 125 -4.40 12.76 39.09
CA ALA A 125 -3.40 13.28 38.17
C ALA A 125 -4.02 13.53 36.80
N ILE A 126 -3.61 14.62 36.15
CA ILE A 126 -4.04 15.03 34.81
C ILE A 126 -2.78 15.19 33.95
N LEU A 127 -2.70 14.41 32.89
CA LEU A 127 -1.73 14.51 31.81
C LEU A 127 -2.38 15.28 30.65
N THR A 128 -1.79 16.42 30.33
CA THR A 128 -2.23 17.34 29.28
C THR A 128 -1.18 17.34 28.15
N PRO A 129 -1.49 16.75 26.98
CA PRO A 129 -0.61 16.78 25.81
C PRO A 129 -0.26 18.23 25.41
N ALA A 130 1.01 18.47 25.03
CA ALA A 130 1.48 19.79 24.62
C ALA A 130 1.00 20.21 23.21
N ALA A 131 0.45 19.26 22.44
CA ALA A 131 -0.21 19.46 21.16
C ALA A 131 -1.36 18.44 21.03
N ALA A 132 -2.26 18.66 20.06
CA ALA A 132 -3.31 17.68 19.77
C ALA A 132 -2.71 16.33 19.36
N LEU A 133 -3.28 15.25 19.88
CA LEU A 133 -2.83 13.88 19.61
C LEU A 133 -3.07 13.50 18.14
N PRO A 134 -2.24 12.62 17.55
CA PRO A 134 -2.48 12.08 16.21
C PRO A 134 -3.87 11.46 16.10
N ALA A 135 -4.58 11.70 14.99
CA ALA A 135 -5.93 11.20 14.77
C ALA A 135 -5.95 9.69 14.44
N GLY A 136 -7.08 9.01 14.67
CA GLY A 136 -7.30 7.59 14.36
C GLY A 136 -6.32 6.61 15.02
N THR A 137 -5.60 7.05 16.05
CA THR A 137 -4.36 6.45 16.53
C THR A 137 -4.57 5.77 17.88
N VAL A 138 -3.99 4.59 18.06
CA VAL A 138 -4.00 3.90 19.37
C VAL A 138 -2.93 4.52 20.26
N CYS A 139 -3.39 5.14 21.34
CA CYS A 139 -2.58 5.72 22.40
C CYS A 139 -2.44 4.74 23.57
N VAL A 140 -1.32 4.83 24.28
CA VAL A 140 -1.06 4.11 25.54
C VAL A 140 -0.66 5.12 26.61
N ALA A 141 -1.47 5.23 27.66
CA ALA A 141 -1.14 6.01 28.85
C ALA A 141 -0.58 5.08 29.94
N THR A 142 0.42 5.51 30.70
CA THR A 142 1.03 4.70 31.77
C THR A 142 1.40 5.54 32.98
N VAL A 143 0.87 5.19 34.15
CA VAL A 143 1.44 5.60 35.44
C VAL A 143 2.44 4.53 35.88
N THR A 144 3.65 4.93 36.21
CA THR A 144 4.76 4.03 36.55
C THR A 144 4.95 3.90 38.07
N THR A 145 5.77 2.94 38.48
CA THR A 145 6.25 2.80 39.87
C THR A 145 7.08 3.99 40.38
N ALA A 146 7.42 4.98 39.54
CA ALA A 146 8.06 6.22 39.98
C ALA A 146 7.09 7.22 40.64
N ALA A 147 5.78 7.02 40.51
CA ALA A 147 4.78 7.79 41.25
C ALA A 147 4.61 7.24 42.68
N LEU A 148 4.71 8.11 43.68
CA LEU A 148 4.77 7.79 45.10
C LEU A 148 3.59 8.41 45.86
N ASP A 149 3.17 7.78 46.96
CA ASP A 149 2.25 8.39 47.93
C ASP A 149 2.94 9.49 48.77
N THR A 150 2.18 10.17 49.63
CA THR A 150 2.73 11.19 50.56
C THR A 150 3.64 10.62 51.67
N ALA A 151 3.80 9.30 51.78
CA ALA A 151 4.71 8.62 52.69
C ALA A 151 5.95 8.04 51.97
N GLY A 152 6.07 8.23 50.65
CA GLY A 152 7.18 7.75 49.82
C GLY A 152 7.01 6.34 49.23
N LEU A 153 5.83 5.73 49.34
CA LEU A 153 5.55 4.38 48.84
C LEU A 153 5.06 4.40 47.38
N ALA A 154 5.73 3.64 46.53
CA ALA A 154 5.44 3.50 45.10
C ALA A 154 4.17 2.69 44.81
N LEU A 155 3.59 2.86 43.61
CA LEU A 155 2.69 1.86 43.02
C LEU A 155 3.39 0.49 42.97
N ALA A 156 2.64 -0.59 43.21
CA ALA A 156 3.19 -1.95 43.20
C ALA A 156 3.64 -2.44 41.80
N ALA A 157 3.09 -1.85 40.73
CA ALA A 157 3.45 -2.10 39.34
C ALA A 157 3.08 -0.90 38.47
N ASN A 158 3.59 -0.85 37.23
CA ASN A 158 3.12 0.12 36.24
C ASN A 158 1.64 -0.15 35.88
N PHE A 159 0.82 0.88 35.89
CA PHE A 159 -0.58 0.84 35.45
C PHE A 159 -0.69 1.47 34.05
N SER A 160 -0.92 0.65 33.03
CA SER A 160 -1.06 1.07 31.63
C SER A 160 -2.46 0.82 31.10
N TRP A 161 -3.00 1.75 30.31
CA TRP A 161 -4.27 1.56 29.60
C TRP A 161 -4.22 2.17 28.19
N ARG A 162 -5.19 1.78 27.36
CA ARG A 162 -5.24 2.13 25.93
C ARG A 162 -6.52 2.86 25.59
N PHE A 163 -6.45 3.71 24.57
CA PHE A 163 -7.59 4.34 23.93
C PHE A 163 -7.26 4.63 22.46
N ARG A 164 -8.28 4.85 21.62
CA ARG A 164 -8.09 5.29 20.23
C ARG A 164 -8.63 6.69 20.05
N THR A 165 -7.82 7.58 19.47
CA THR A 165 -8.28 8.91 19.10
C THR A 165 -9.25 8.85 17.92
N ALA A 166 -10.18 9.79 17.87
CA ALA A 166 -11.05 10.00 16.71
C ALA A 166 -10.22 10.23 15.45
N ALA A 167 -10.71 9.75 14.30
CA ALA A 167 -10.19 10.16 13.01
C ALA A 167 -10.48 11.66 12.77
N LEU A 168 -9.72 12.31 11.91
CA LEU A 168 -10.20 13.53 11.28
C LEU A 168 -11.38 13.15 10.38
N ALA A 169 -12.42 13.98 10.33
CA ALA A 169 -13.38 13.90 9.24
C ALA A 169 -12.63 14.14 7.92
N ASP A 170 -12.91 13.33 6.90
CA ASP A 170 -12.43 13.67 5.56
C ASP A 170 -13.06 15.00 5.14
N ALA A 171 -12.24 15.91 4.66
CA ALA A 171 -12.61 17.24 4.19
C ALA A 171 -12.17 17.47 2.74
N THR A 172 -11.67 16.42 2.08
CA THR A 172 -11.45 16.39 0.63
C THR A 172 -12.81 16.51 -0.05
N ARG A 173 -12.89 17.24 -1.16
CA ARG A 173 -14.12 17.33 -1.96
C ARG A 173 -13.96 16.50 -3.22
N PRO A 174 -15.01 15.76 -3.63
CA PRO A 174 -14.94 15.04 -4.88
C PRO A 174 -14.87 16.00 -6.06
N THR A 175 -14.02 15.64 -6.99
CA THR A 175 -13.84 16.28 -8.30
C THR A 175 -14.21 15.27 -9.39
N VAL A 176 -14.61 15.76 -10.56
CA VAL A 176 -14.77 14.93 -11.76
C VAL A 176 -13.44 14.96 -12.50
N VAL A 177 -12.86 13.78 -12.75
CA VAL A 177 -11.54 13.60 -13.38
C VAL A 177 -11.62 13.22 -14.85
N LEU A 178 -12.77 12.71 -15.31
CA LEU A 178 -13.05 12.35 -16.70
C LEU A 178 -14.55 12.46 -16.97
N THR A 179 -14.96 12.93 -18.16
CA THR A 179 -16.34 12.83 -18.66
C THR A 179 -16.36 12.23 -20.05
N GLU A 180 -17.38 11.41 -20.31
CA GLU A 180 -17.73 10.92 -21.65
C GLU A 180 -19.16 11.40 -21.97
N PRO A 181 -19.43 12.12 -23.07
CA PRO A 181 -18.45 12.72 -23.98
C PRO A 181 -17.55 13.73 -23.26
N ALA A 182 -16.35 13.92 -23.83
CA ALA A 182 -15.41 14.93 -23.37
C ALA A 182 -15.99 16.37 -23.47
N PRO A 183 -15.52 17.34 -22.66
CA PRO A 183 -16.01 18.71 -22.71
C PRO A 183 -15.84 19.35 -24.09
N ALA A 184 -16.93 19.95 -24.58
CA ALA A 184 -17.06 20.55 -25.93
C ALA A 184 -16.87 19.56 -27.11
N ALA A 185 -16.98 18.24 -26.88
CA ALA A 185 -16.98 17.25 -27.97
C ALA A 185 -18.11 17.51 -29.00
N THR A 186 -17.83 17.23 -30.27
CA THR A 186 -18.77 17.38 -31.39
C THR A 186 -18.87 16.08 -32.19
N GLY A 187 -19.95 15.91 -32.96
CA GLY A 187 -20.19 14.68 -33.72
C GLY A 187 -20.60 13.47 -32.87
N VAL A 188 -20.93 13.69 -31.60
CA VAL A 188 -21.23 12.64 -30.61
C VAL A 188 -22.41 11.76 -31.08
N ALA A 189 -22.26 10.44 -31.01
CA ALA A 189 -23.29 9.47 -31.37
C ALA A 189 -24.61 9.70 -30.62
N THR A 190 -25.75 9.67 -31.33
CA THR A 190 -27.04 10.03 -30.73
C THR A 190 -27.55 9.03 -29.68
N ASN A 191 -27.12 7.77 -29.71
CA ASN A 191 -27.44 6.75 -28.71
C ASN A 191 -26.48 6.71 -27.51
N THR A 192 -25.47 7.60 -27.44
CA THR A 192 -24.47 7.53 -26.36
C THR A 192 -25.05 7.80 -24.98
N ARG A 193 -24.46 7.15 -23.98
CA ARG A 193 -24.63 7.42 -22.55
C ARG A 193 -23.61 8.44 -22.08
N ILE A 194 -23.98 9.20 -21.07
CA ILE A 194 -23.19 10.33 -20.58
C ILE A 194 -22.63 9.95 -19.22
N THR A 195 -21.31 9.93 -19.06
CA THR A 195 -20.63 9.48 -17.84
C THR A 195 -19.71 10.54 -17.24
N ALA A 196 -19.45 10.39 -15.95
CA ALA A 196 -18.44 11.14 -15.23
C ALA A 196 -17.76 10.23 -14.20
N THR A 197 -16.42 10.26 -14.15
CA THR A 197 -15.62 9.51 -13.16
C THR A 197 -15.06 10.47 -12.11
N PHE A 198 -15.11 10.07 -10.83
CA PHE A 198 -14.76 10.93 -9.69
C PHE A 198 -13.39 10.60 -9.07
N SER A 199 -12.78 11.59 -8.41
CA SER A 199 -11.51 11.43 -7.68
C SER A 199 -11.58 10.40 -6.54
N GLU A 200 -12.72 10.27 -5.87
CA GLU A 200 -12.93 9.38 -4.72
C GLU A 200 -14.29 8.65 -4.78
N ALA A 201 -14.66 7.96 -3.70
CA ALA A 201 -15.90 7.20 -3.63
C ALA A 201 -17.11 8.11 -3.35
N MET A 202 -18.00 8.25 -4.33
CA MET A 202 -19.27 8.95 -4.17
C MET A 202 -20.29 8.14 -3.36
N ASN A 203 -21.12 8.83 -2.58
CA ASN A 203 -22.30 8.25 -1.95
C ASN A 203 -23.38 7.97 -3.02
N PRO A 204 -23.71 6.71 -3.33
CA PRO A 204 -24.61 6.38 -4.45
C PRO A 204 -26.02 6.97 -4.28
N ALA A 205 -26.49 7.16 -3.04
CA ALA A 205 -27.80 7.76 -2.77
C ALA A 205 -27.88 9.24 -3.16
N THR A 206 -26.75 9.91 -3.36
CA THR A 206 -26.69 11.31 -3.82
C THR A 206 -26.55 11.45 -5.33
N LEU A 207 -26.33 10.36 -6.07
CA LEU A 207 -26.20 10.34 -7.54
C LEU A 207 -27.51 9.88 -8.19
N THR A 208 -28.34 10.86 -8.56
CA THR A 208 -29.71 10.66 -9.05
C THR A 208 -29.98 11.59 -10.24
N SER A 209 -31.12 11.44 -10.92
CA SER A 209 -31.54 12.37 -11.99
C SER A 209 -31.85 13.80 -11.52
N ALA A 210 -31.78 14.08 -10.21
CA ALA A 210 -31.84 15.44 -9.65
C ALA A 210 -30.45 16.05 -9.41
N SER A 211 -29.39 15.24 -9.36
CA SER A 211 -28.01 15.69 -9.15
C SER A 211 -27.10 15.50 -10.35
N PHE A 212 -27.35 14.53 -11.23
CA PHE A 212 -26.76 14.42 -12.56
C PHE A 212 -27.87 14.67 -13.60
N VAL A 213 -27.85 15.87 -14.18
CA VAL A 213 -28.90 16.42 -15.03
C VAL A 213 -28.33 16.69 -16.42
N VAL A 214 -29.11 16.40 -17.46
CA VAL A 214 -28.77 16.71 -18.86
C VAL A 214 -29.89 17.55 -19.46
N THR A 215 -29.54 18.64 -20.13
CA THR A 215 -30.50 19.53 -20.84
C THR A 215 -30.08 19.77 -22.28
N SER A 216 -31.00 20.24 -23.12
CA SER A 216 -30.73 20.63 -24.51
C SER A 216 -31.46 21.92 -24.91
N GLY A 217 -30.91 22.61 -25.91
CA GLY A 217 -31.53 23.77 -26.53
C GLY A 217 -31.60 25.05 -25.67
N THR A 218 -32.27 26.06 -26.21
CA THR A 218 -32.45 27.38 -25.58
C THR A 218 -33.90 27.85 -25.78
N PRO A 219 -34.74 27.98 -24.72
CA PRO A 219 -34.46 27.67 -23.32
C PRO A 219 -34.15 26.19 -23.09
N ALA A 220 -33.46 25.89 -21.99
CA ALA A 220 -32.98 24.55 -21.68
C ALA A 220 -34.14 23.58 -21.33
N VAL A 221 -34.27 22.51 -22.12
CA VAL A 221 -35.25 21.44 -21.92
C VAL A 221 -34.56 20.24 -21.25
N PRO A 222 -35.06 19.70 -20.12
CA PRO A 222 -34.51 18.50 -19.50
C PRO A 222 -34.64 17.24 -20.37
N VAL A 223 -33.57 16.46 -20.46
CA VAL A 223 -33.58 15.12 -21.03
C VAL A 223 -34.04 14.14 -19.96
N ALA A 224 -35.03 13.30 -20.26
CA ALA A 224 -35.43 12.21 -19.36
C ALA A 224 -34.39 11.08 -19.42
N GLY A 225 -33.93 10.61 -18.26
CA GLY A 225 -32.95 9.52 -18.14
C GLY A 225 -32.81 8.99 -16.72
N THR A 226 -32.12 7.87 -16.58
CA THR A 226 -31.77 7.23 -15.30
C THR A 226 -30.29 7.40 -15.00
N VAL A 227 -29.96 7.60 -13.72
CA VAL A 227 -28.58 7.71 -13.24
C VAL A 227 -28.22 6.44 -12.48
N THR A 228 -27.03 5.93 -12.74
CA THR A 228 -26.43 4.76 -12.09
C THR A 228 -25.00 5.09 -11.68
N TYR A 229 -24.45 4.40 -10.68
CA TYR A 229 -23.08 4.60 -10.22
C TYR A 229 -22.38 3.27 -9.95
N VAL A 230 -21.20 3.10 -10.53
CA VAL A 230 -20.38 1.89 -10.40
C VAL A 230 -19.19 2.20 -9.49
N ALA A 231 -19.27 1.73 -8.24
CA ALA A 231 -18.29 2.07 -7.21
C ALA A 231 -16.86 1.56 -7.50
N SER A 232 -16.71 0.47 -8.28
CA SER A 232 -15.41 -0.10 -8.66
C SER A 232 -14.67 0.69 -9.75
N SER A 233 -15.38 1.45 -10.59
CA SER A 233 -14.80 2.39 -11.56
C SER A 233 -14.87 3.86 -11.09
N ARG A 234 -15.61 4.14 -10.01
CA ARG A 234 -16.00 5.48 -9.55
C ARG A 234 -16.74 6.30 -10.62
N THR A 235 -17.49 5.63 -11.50
CA THR A 235 -18.18 6.28 -12.63
C THR A 235 -19.68 6.37 -12.38
N ALA A 236 -20.25 7.57 -12.52
CA ALA A 236 -21.69 7.75 -12.70
C ALA A 236 -22.04 7.73 -14.20
N THR A 237 -23.13 7.06 -14.56
CA THR A 237 -23.65 6.96 -15.92
C THR A 237 -25.09 7.43 -15.95
N PHE A 238 -25.35 8.52 -16.68
CA PHE A 238 -26.68 8.95 -17.12
C PHE A 238 -27.04 8.23 -18.42
N LYS A 239 -28.10 7.41 -18.38
CA LYS A 239 -28.68 6.75 -19.55
C LYS A 239 -29.97 7.49 -19.94
N PRO A 240 -30.06 8.06 -21.15
CA PRO A 240 -31.32 8.61 -21.66
C PRO A 240 -32.43 7.54 -21.70
N THR A 241 -33.67 7.94 -21.42
CA THR A 241 -34.85 7.05 -21.50
C THR A 241 -35.30 6.84 -22.94
N ALA A 242 -35.08 7.84 -23.82
CA ALA A 242 -35.20 7.67 -25.26
C ALA A 242 -33.99 6.89 -25.80
N THR A 243 -34.20 6.08 -26.83
CA THR A 243 -33.13 5.29 -27.49
C THR A 243 -32.07 6.14 -28.19
N THR A 244 -32.40 7.40 -28.51
CA THR A 244 -31.49 8.37 -29.10
C THR A 244 -31.80 9.77 -28.56
N LEU A 245 -30.74 10.52 -28.24
CA LEU A 245 -30.73 11.97 -28.15
C LEU A 245 -31.09 12.61 -29.50
N ALA A 246 -31.53 13.87 -29.48
CA ALA A 246 -31.74 14.64 -30.71
C ALA A 246 -30.40 14.81 -31.47
N ALA A 247 -30.44 14.68 -32.81
CA ALA A 247 -29.29 14.86 -33.69
C ALA A 247 -28.88 16.34 -33.82
N ASN A 248 -27.60 16.58 -34.15
CA ASN A 248 -27.02 17.92 -34.40
C ASN A 248 -27.36 18.97 -33.31
N THR A 249 -27.48 18.53 -32.06
CA THR A 249 -28.04 19.31 -30.95
C THR A 249 -26.99 19.49 -29.86
N VAL A 250 -26.89 20.71 -29.33
CA VAL A 250 -26.04 21.02 -28.17
C VAL A 250 -26.75 20.57 -26.90
N PHE A 251 -26.08 19.73 -26.11
CA PHE A 251 -26.47 19.30 -24.78
C PHE A 251 -25.55 19.94 -23.73
N ASN A 252 -26.12 20.18 -22.56
CA ASN A 252 -25.42 20.67 -21.38
C ASN A 252 -25.65 19.67 -20.23
N ALA A 253 -24.58 19.03 -19.78
CA ALA A 253 -24.57 18.11 -18.67
C ALA A 253 -24.07 18.81 -17.39
N VAL A 254 -24.72 18.50 -16.27
CA VAL A 254 -24.44 19.09 -14.95
C VAL A 254 -24.43 17.99 -13.90
N ILE A 255 -23.37 17.91 -13.12
CA ILE A 255 -23.37 17.23 -11.82
C ILE A 255 -23.37 18.31 -10.74
N THR A 256 -24.39 18.34 -9.90
CA THR A 256 -24.58 19.41 -8.92
C THR A 256 -23.77 19.17 -7.64
N SER A 257 -23.51 20.24 -6.88
CA SER A 257 -22.92 20.15 -5.54
C SER A 257 -23.77 19.38 -4.52
N ALA A 258 -24.97 18.91 -4.88
CA ALA A 258 -25.76 17.99 -4.04
C ALA A 258 -25.25 16.53 -4.10
N ALA A 259 -24.40 16.19 -5.07
CA ALA A 259 -23.65 14.93 -5.05
C ALA A 259 -22.51 15.01 -4.02
N THR A 260 -22.37 13.99 -3.16
CA THR A 260 -21.33 13.94 -2.11
C THR A 260 -20.46 12.70 -2.22
N ASP A 261 -19.27 12.76 -1.62
CA ASP A 261 -18.50 11.57 -1.26
C ASP A 261 -19.24 10.71 -0.20
N THR A 262 -18.64 9.61 0.22
CA THR A 262 -19.13 8.77 1.33
C THR A 262 -19.06 9.44 2.72
N SER A 263 -18.39 10.58 2.86
CA SER A 263 -18.16 11.30 4.12
C SER A 263 -19.11 12.49 4.33
N GLY A 264 -19.80 12.93 3.28
CA GLY A 264 -20.72 14.08 3.26
C GLY A 264 -20.17 15.34 2.57
N ASN A 265 -18.97 15.28 1.99
CA ASN A 265 -18.35 16.36 1.23
C ASN A 265 -19.04 16.53 -0.13
N ALA A 266 -19.80 17.62 -0.25
CA ALA A 266 -20.33 18.12 -1.51
C ALA A 266 -19.24 18.34 -2.56
N LEU A 267 -19.53 17.99 -3.81
CA LEU A 267 -18.68 18.16 -5.00
C LEU A 267 -18.04 19.55 -5.08
N ALA A 268 -16.74 19.62 -5.42
CA ALA A 268 -16.06 20.88 -5.71
C ALA A 268 -16.51 21.47 -7.07
N GLY A 269 -16.73 20.61 -8.06
CA GLY A 269 -17.20 20.99 -9.38
C GLY A 269 -16.15 21.73 -10.22
N ASN A 270 -16.62 22.54 -11.17
CA ASN A 270 -15.82 23.50 -11.95
C ASN A 270 -16.45 24.91 -11.99
N THR A 271 -17.66 25.12 -11.42
CA THR A 271 -18.31 26.44 -11.34
C THR A 271 -17.97 27.24 -10.08
N ALA A 272 -17.10 26.73 -9.20
CA ALA A 272 -16.74 27.36 -7.94
C ALA A 272 -15.22 27.36 -7.75
N VAL A 273 -14.70 28.37 -7.03
CA VAL A 273 -13.29 28.43 -6.63
C VAL A 273 -13.08 27.60 -5.36
N ALA A 274 -12.12 26.68 -5.39
CA ALA A 274 -11.75 25.86 -4.23
C ALA A 274 -11.41 26.75 -3.01
N PRO A 275 -11.77 26.35 -1.78
CA PRO A 275 -12.33 25.05 -1.36
C PRO A 275 -13.87 24.99 -1.34
N ASN A 276 -14.57 25.90 -2.04
CA ASN A 276 -16.03 25.90 -2.05
C ASN A 276 -16.60 24.72 -2.84
N ALA A 277 -17.83 24.32 -2.51
CA ALA A 277 -18.60 23.37 -3.30
C ALA A 277 -19.17 24.05 -4.57
N GLY A 278 -19.32 23.28 -5.64
CA GLY A 278 -19.76 23.78 -6.94
C GLY A 278 -20.31 22.67 -7.84
N ASN A 279 -20.96 23.06 -8.93
CA ASN A 279 -21.42 22.12 -9.93
C ASN A 279 -20.26 21.80 -10.88
N HIS A 280 -20.19 20.58 -11.41
CA HIS A 280 -19.39 20.27 -12.59
C HIS A 280 -20.28 20.38 -13.83
N VAL A 281 -19.95 21.30 -14.73
CA VAL A 281 -20.74 21.61 -15.94
C VAL A 281 -19.89 21.40 -17.18
N TRP A 282 -20.43 20.71 -18.18
CA TRP A 282 -19.82 20.58 -19.50
C TRP A 282 -20.89 20.50 -20.60
N THR A 283 -20.49 20.82 -21.83
CA THR A 283 -21.35 20.70 -23.02
C THR A 283 -20.78 19.68 -23.99
N PHE A 284 -21.65 19.15 -24.84
CA PHE A 284 -21.27 18.37 -26.02
C PHE A 284 -22.31 18.55 -27.12
N THR A 285 -21.97 18.22 -28.37
CA THR A 285 -22.86 18.35 -29.52
C THR A 285 -22.99 17.02 -30.23
N THR A 286 -24.23 16.52 -30.37
CA THR A 286 -24.50 15.29 -31.12
C THR A 286 -24.23 15.46 -32.61
N GLY A 287 -23.86 14.36 -33.27
CA GLY A 287 -23.80 14.25 -34.72
C GLY A 287 -25.18 13.95 -35.34
N ALA A 288 -25.18 13.51 -36.59
CA ALA A 288 -26.39 13.19 -37.33
C ALA A 288 -26.91 11.75 -37.12
N VAL A 289 -26.09 10.85 -36.55
CA VAL A 289 -26.34 9.39 -36.52
C VAL A 289 -26.09 8.78 -35.14
N ALA A 290 -26.66 7.60 -34.93
CA ALA A 290 -26.28 6.69 -33.85
C ALA A 290 -24.99 5.94 -34.20
N ASP A 291 -24.24 5.51 -33.19
CA ASP A 291 -23.17 4.53 -33.38
C ASP A 291 -23.75 3.12 -33.44
N THR A 292 -23.19 2.31 -34.32
CA THR A 292 -23.55 0.90 -34.56
C THR A 292 -22.33 0.00 -34.76
N VAL A 293 -21.13 0.54 -34.51
CA VAL A 293 -19.88 -0.23 -34.52
C VAL A 293 -19.81 -1.06 -33.23
N ALA A 294 -19.41 -2.33 -33.33
CA ALA A 294 -19.20 -3.16 -32.15
C ALA A 294 -17.79 -2.87 -31.58
N PRO A 295 -17.64 -2.69 -30.25
CA PRO A 295 -16.33 -2.60 -29.62
C PRO A 295 -15.51 -3.87 -29.85
N THR A 296 -14.20 -3.72 -29.78
CA THR A 296 -13.20 -4.79 -29.95
C THR A 296 -12.17 -4.74 -28.82
N VAL A 297 -11.52 -5.87 -28.53
CA VAL A 297 -10.41 -5.93 -27.57
C VAL A 297 -9.08 -5.77 -28.32
N LEU A 298 -8.33 -4.71 -27.97
CA LEU A 298 -7.03 -4.38 -28.57
C LEU A 298 -5.88 -5.22 -27.97
N SER A 299 -5.97 -5.59 -26.70
CA SER A 299 -4.92 -6.34 -26.01
C SER A 299 -5.42 -7.04 -24.73
N PHE A 300 -4.72 -8.11 -24.36
CA PHE A 300 -4.89 -8.83 -23.09
C PHE A 300 -3.58 -8.79 -22.30
N ASN A 301 -3.67 -8.67 -20.97
CA ASN A 301 -2.56 -8.89 -20.03
C ASN A 301 -3.08 -9.80 -18.90
N PRO A 302 -2.55 -11.02 -18.71
CA PRO A 302 -1.55 -11.67 -19.55
C PRO A 302 -2.05 -11.93 -20.98
N VAL A 303 -1.14 -11.96 -21.95
CA VAL A 303 -1.46 -12.30 -23.36
C VAL A 303 -2.06 -13.70 -23.52
N VAL A 304 -2.73 -13.93 -24.66
CA VAL A 304 -3.33 -15.22 -25.01
C VAL A 304 -2.29 -16.34 -24.94
N SER A 305 -2.64 -17.43 -24.26
CA SER A 305 -1.80 -18.61 -24.03
C SER A 305 -0.52 -18.36 -23.22
N ALA A 306 -0.43 -17.25 -22.48
CA ALA A 306 0.67 -16.99 -21.55
C ALA A 306 0.86 -18.12 -20.52
N THR A 307 2.10 -18.33 -20.09
CA THR A 307 2.50 -19.40 -19.15
C THR A 307 3.26 -18.83 -17.96
N ASN A 308 3.19 -19.51 -16.82
CA ASN A 308 3.74 -19.08 -15.53
C ASN A 308 3.16 -17.74 -14.99
N VAL A 309 1.96 -17.37 -15.44
CA VAL A 309 1.20 -16.19 -14.95
C VAL A 309 1.14 -16.24 -13.42
N CYS A 310 1.58 -15.18 -12.76
CA CYS A 310 1.71 -15.21 -11.30
C CYS A 310 0.34 -15.21 -10.64
N ARG A 311 0.17 -15.99 -9.57
CA ARG A 311 -1.15 -16.39 -9.05
C ARG A 311 -2.05 -15.22 -8.64
N THR A 312 -1.48 -14.08 -8.28
CA THR A 312 -2.20 -12.86 -7.86
C THR A 312 -2.27 -11.79 -8.95
N GLN A 313 -1.99 -12.13 -10.22
CA GLN A 313 -2.01 -11.20 -11.34
C GLN A 313 -3.45 -10.76 -11.65
N SER A 314 -3.63 -9.47 -11.95
CA SER A 314 -4.88 -8.96 -12.50
C SER A 314 -4.98 -9.39 -13.97
N ILE A 315 -6.10 -9.99 -14.36
CA ILE A 315 -6.36 -10.40 -15.73
C ILE A 315 -7.13 -9.26 -16.41
N ASN A 316 -6.54 -8.66 -17.44
CA ASN A 316 -6.93 -7.37 -17.99
C ASN A 316 -7.20 -7.47 -19.50
N ALA A 317 -8.17 -6.70 -19.98
CA ALA A 317 -8.50 -6.54 -21.40
C ALA A 317 -8.72 -5.05 -21.75
N THR A 318 -8.08 -4.57 -22.81
CA THR A 318 -8.13 -3.16 -23.26
C THR A 318 -9.04 -3.02 -24.48
N PHE A 319 -10.02 -2.11 -24.46
CA PHE A 319 -11.01 -1.95 -25.54
C PHE A 319 -10.64 -0.86 -26.55
N SER A 320 -11.25 -0.93 -27.75
CA SER A 320 -11.17 0.08 -28.81
C SER A 320 -11.72 1.45 -28.39
N GLU A 321 -12.64 1.50 -27.44
CA GLU A 321 -13.44 2.67 -27.08
C GLU A 321 -13.97 2.61 -25.64
N ALA A 322 -14.79 3.59 -25.26
CA ALA A 322 -15.36 3.68 -23.93
C ALA A 322 -16.51 2.65 -23.75
N MET A 323 -16.28 1.67 -22.87
CA MET A 323 -17.30 0.71 -22.43
C MET A 323 -18.25 1.33 -21.39
N ASP A 324 -19.51 0.89 -21.39
CA ASP A 324 -20.46 1.20 -20.30
C ASP A 324 -20.04 0.44 -19.03
N PRO A 325 -19.59 1.13 -17.96
CA PRO A 325 -19.12 0.46 -16.74
C PRO A 325 -20.20 -0.37 -16.04
N THR A 326 -21.49 -0.09 -16.30
CA THR A 326 -22.60 -0.89 -15.74
C THR A 326 -22.72 -2.28 -16.38
N THR A 327 -22.12 -2.48 -17.56
CA THR A 327 -22.08 -3.77 -18.26
C THR A 327 -20.83 -4.59 -17.94
N VAL A 328 -19.76 -3.98 -17.41
CA VAL A 328 -18.50 -4.66 -17.07
C VAL A 328 -18.54 -5.14 -15.61
N SER A 329 -18.82 -6.42 -15.40
CA SER A 329 -19.04 -7.00 -14.07
C SER A 329 -18.66 -8.47 -13.99
N ALA A 330 -18.69 -9.08 -12.80
CA ALA A 330 -18.42 -10.51 -12.62
C ALA A 330 -19.44 -11.46 -13.31
N THR A 331 -20.55 -10.94 -13.86
CA THR A 331 -21.47 -11.74 -14.69
C THR A 331 -21.15 -11.68 -16.18
N THR A 332 -20.34 -10.72 -16.63
CA THR A 332 -20.00 -10.49 -18.05
C THR A 332 -18.52 -10.70 -18.34
N TYR A 333 -17.63 -10.36 -17.40
CA TYR A 333 -16.23 -10.75 -17.39
C TYR A 333 -16.02 -11.89 -16.37
N ARG A 334 -15.69 -13.08 -16.85
CA ARG A 334 -15.58 -14.31 -16.05
C ARG A 334 -14.22 -14.98 -16.25
N ILE A 335 -13.67 -15.55 -15.19
CA ILE A 335 -12.57 -16.52 -15.25
C ILE A 335 -13.10 -17.88 -14.80
N THR A 336 -12.70 -18.96 -15.47
CA THR A 336 -13.07 -20.34 -15.12
C THR A 336 -11.87 -21.29 -15.06
N ASP A 337 -11.94 -22.26 -14.15
CA ASP A 337 -11.05 -23.43 -14.09
C ASP A 337 -11.87 -24.68 -14.49
N ASN A 338 -11.52 -25.33 -15.60
CA ASN A 338 -12.28 -26.46 -16.17
C ASN A 338 -13.81 -26.21 -16.26
N GLY A 339 -14.23 -24.97 -16.55
CA GLY A 339 -15.64 -24.55 -16.61
C GLY A 339 -16.29 -24.19 -15.27
N VAL A 340 -15.60 -24.38 -14.13
CA VAL A 340 -16.04 -23.90 -12.81
C VAL A 340 -15.63 -22.44 -12.65
N GLY A 341 -16.57 -21.57 -12.27
CA GLY A 341 -16.30 -20.15 -12.07
C GLY A 341 -15.31 -19.87 -10.93
N VAL A 342 -14.28 -19.07 -11.21
CA VAL A 342 -13.34 -18.57 -10.20
C VAL A 342 -13.90 -17.30 -9.55
N ALA A 343 -13.85 -17.21 -8.23
CA ALA A 343 -14.28 -16.02 -7.51
C ALA A 343 -13.27 -14.86 -7.63
N GLY A 344 -13.78 -13.67 -7.93
CA GLY A 344 -12.97 -12.46 -8.11
C GLY A 344 -13.81 -11.20 -8.21
N THR A 345 -13.15 -10.05 -8.14
CA THR A 345 -13.74 -8.73 -8.33
C THR A 345 -13.44 -8.21 -9.73
N VAL A 346 -14.44 -7.56 -10.34
CA VAL A 346 -14.30 -6.92 -11.65
C VAL A 346 -14.37 -5.40 -11.50
N SER A 347 -13.48 -4.70 -12.17
CA SER A 347 -13.47 -3.24 -12.31
C SER A 347 -13.24 -2.83 -13.77
N TYR A 348 -13.47 -1.56 -14.06
CA TYR A 348 -13.20 -0.94 -15.35
C TYR A 348 -12.52 0.41 -15.13
N ASP A 349 -11.36 0.62 -15.73
CA ASP A 349 -10.69 1.90 -15.84
C ASP A 349 -11.18 2.60 -17.11
N ALA A 350 -12.01 3.63 -16.94
CA ALA A 350 -12.59 4.40 -18.04
C ALA A 350 -11.56 5.29 -18.77
N ALA A 351 -10.48 5.70 -18.12
CA ALA A 351 -9.45 6.56 -18.74
C ALA A 351 -8.53 5.75 -19.66
N ASN A 352 -8.15 4.54 -19.24
CA ASN A 352 -7.31 3.64 -20.03
C ASN A 352 -8.12 2.65 -20.90
N ARG A 353 -9.45 2.56 -20.70
CA ARG A 353 -10.38 1.60 -21.32
C ARG A 353 -10.02 0.14 -21.03
N ILE A 354 -9.69 -0.16 -19.77
CA ILE A 354 -9.25 -1.49 -19.32
C ILE A 354 -10.29 -2.12 -18.39
N ALA A 355 -10.85 -3.28 -18.74
CA ALA A 355 -11.54 -4.14 -17.78
C ALA A 355 -10.53 -5.04 -17.07
N SER A 356 -10.67 -5.19 -15.76
CA SER A 356 -9.75 -5.94 -14.90
C SER A 356 -10.51 -6.93 -14.02
N PHE A 357 -10.00 -8.15 -13.92
CA PHE A 357 -10.46 -9.18 -12.99
C PHE A 357 -9.34 -9.50 -12.00
N VAL A 358 -9.63 -9.39 -10.71
CA VAL A 358 -8.69 -9.75 -9.62
C VAL A 358 -9.27 -10.92 -8.82
N PRO A 359 -8.53 -12.04 -8.63
CA PRO A 359 -9.02 -13.18 -7.86
C PRO A 359 -9.23 -12.79 -6.38
N SER A 360 -10.36 -13.19 -5.79
CA SER A 360 -10.74 -12.76 -4.43
C SER A 360 -10.06 -13.55 -3.31
N ALA A 361 -9.31 -14.59 -3.63
CA ALA A 361 -8.53 -15.37 -2.68
C ALA A 361 -7.18 -14.70 -2.40
N ALA A 362 -6.77 -14.58 -1.13
CA ALA A 362 -5.53 -13.89 -0.75
C ALA A 362 -4.23 -14.55 -1.28
N THR A 363 -4.28 -15.81 -1.73
CA THR A 363 -3.15 -16.46 -2.42
C THR A 363 -3.30 -16.46 -3.95
N GLY A 364 -4.33 -15.79 -4.46
CA GLY A 364 -4.67 -15.70 -5.87
C GLY A 364 -5.33 -16.96 -6.44
N PHE A 365 -5.25 -17.11 -7.76
CA PHE A 365 -5.66 -18.30 -8.52
C PHE A 365 -5.03 -19.59 -7.98
N ALA A 366 -5.60 -20.75 -8.31
CA ALA A 366 -4.93 -22.03 -8.06
C ALA A 366 -3.64 -22.16 -8.91
N ALA A 367 -2.64 -22.86 -8.37
CA ALA A 367 -1.33 -23.02 -9.00
C ALA A 367 -1.35 -24.05 -10.15
N ASN A 368 -0.55 -23.82 -11.20
CA ASN A 368 -0.37 -24.74 -12.33
C ASN A 368 -1.71 -25.14 -13.00
N ARG A 369 -2.59 -24.16 -13.20
CA ARG A 369 -3.90 -24.32 -13.84
C ARG A 369 -3.95 -23.59 -15.18
N VAL A 370 -4.51 -24.24 -16.19
CA VAL A 370 -4.99 -23.55 -17.39
C VAL A 370 -6.35 -22.98 -17.05
N LEU A 371 -6.47 -21.65 -17.07
CA LEU A 371 -7.70 -20.92 -16.81
C LEU A 371 -8.21 -20.30 -18.12
N THR A 372 -9.53 -20.25 -18.25
CA THR A 372 -10.22 -19.64 -19.39
C THR A 372 -10.90 -18.35 -18.95
N ALA A 373 -10.51 -17.24 -19.56
CA ALA A 373 -11.15 -15.94 -19.43
C ALA A 373 -12.22 -15.77 -20.52
N THR A 374 -13.29 -15.02 -20.20
CA THR A 374 -14.40 -14.77 -21.12
C THR A 374 -15.00 -13.39 -20.86
N LEU A 375 -15.06 -12.56 -21.91
CA LEU A 375 -15.91 -11.37 -21.96
C LEU A 375 -17.14 -11.71 -22.81
N ALA A 376 -18.31 -11.74 -22.18
CA ALA A 376 -19.57 -12.08 -22.82
C ALA A 376 -20.06 -10.99 -23.78
N SER A 377 -20.70 -11.42 -24.86
CA SER A 377 -21.29 -10.59 -25.92
C SER A 377 -22.82 -10.58 -25.92
N GLY A 378 -23.42 -9.99 -26.95
CA GLY A 378 -24.86 -9.94 -27.13
C GLY A 378 -25.61 -9.11 -26.09
N ALA A 379 -26.92 -9.31 -25.99
CA ALA A 379 -27.84 -8.43 -25.24
C ALA A 379 -27.65 -8.43 -23.70
N THR A 380 -26.80 -9.30 -23.16
CA THR A 380 -26.41 -9.33 -21.74
C THR A 380 -24.89 -9.36 -21.56
N GLY A 381 -24.13 -8.97 -22.59
CA GLY A 381 -22.67 -8.90 -22.56
C GLY A 381 -22.14 -7.55 -22.07
N VAL A 382 -20.85 -7.31 -22.29
CA VAL A 382 -20.27 -5.95 -22.19
C VAL A 382 -20.65 -5.13 -23.44
N THR A 383 -20.96 -3.85 -23.26
CA THR A 383 -21.25 -2.91 -24.37
C THR A 383 -20.41 -1.65 -24.29
N ASP A 384 -20.26 -0.97 -25.43
CA ASP A 384 -19.84 0.43 -25.48
C ASP A 384 -20.85 1.37 -24.76
N LEU A 385 -20.56 2.67 -24.73
CA LEU A 385 -21.50 3.69 -24.24
C LEU A 385 -22.72 3.92 -25.15
N ALA A 386 -22.69 3.49 -26.42
CA ALA A 386 -23.80 3.60 -27.37
C ALA A 386 -24.82 2.43 -27.26
N GLY A 387 -24.43 1.35 -26.57
CA GLY A 387 -25.20 0.12 -26.38
C GLY A 387 -24.84 -1.03 -27.33
N ASN A 388 -23.79 -0.93 -28.14
CA ASN A 388 -23.35 -2.02 -29.02
C ASN A 388 -22.51 -3.04 -28.22
N PRO A 389 -22.86 -4.33 -28.27
CA PRO A 389 -22.05 -5.37 -27.63
C PRO A 389 -20.82 -5.73 -28.47
N LEU A 390 -19.88 -6.47 -27.87
CA LEU A 390 -18.87 -7.22 -28.63
C LEU A 390 -19.53 -8.06 -29.74
N ALA A 391 -18.86 -8.22 -30.87
CA ALA A 391 -19.38 -8.98 -32.02
C ALA A 391 -19.53 -10.49 -31.75
N ALA A 392 -18.73 -11.03 -30.82
CA ALA A 392 -18.78 -12.40 -30.31
C ALA A 392 -18.17 -12.44 -28.90
N ASP A 393 -18.33 -13.54 -28.16
CA ASP A 393 -17.67 -13.74 -26.86
C ASP A 393 -16.14 -13.78 -27.05
N GLU A 394 -15.43 -12.86 -26.41
CA GLU A 394 -13.96 -12.84 -26.44
C GLU A 394 -13.42 -13.80 -25.38
N VAL A 395 -12.82 -14.91 -25.84
CA VAL A 395 -12.39 -16.05 -25.02
C VAL A 395 -10.91 -16.33 -25.22
N TRP A 396 -10.13 -16.29 -24.13
CA TRP A 396 -8.71 -16.61 -24.14
C TRP A 396 -8.31 -17.46 -22.94
N THR A 397 -7.17 -18.14 -23.05
CA THR A 397 -6.63 -18.97 -21.96
C THR A 397 -5.30 -18.42 -21.48
N PHE A 398 -4.95 -18.73 -20.23
CA PHE A 398 -3.64 -18.50 -19.65
C PHE A 398 -3.31 -19.59 -18.63
N THR A 399 -2.04 -19.85 -18.38
CA THR A 399 -1.57 -20.89 -17.45
C THR A 399 -0.89 -20.26 -16.25
N THR A 400 -1.46 -20.45 -15.06
CA THR A 400 -0.89 -19.96 -13.80
C THR A 400 0.37 -20.72 -13.42
N GLY A 401 1.35 -20.01 -12.87
CA GLY A 401 2.54 -20.63 -12.26
C GLY A 401 2.28 -21.11 -10.82
N ALA A 402 3.35 -21.54 -10.16
CA ALA A 402 3.33 -21.89 -8.74
C ALA A 402 3.37 -20.66 -7.80
N GLN A 403 3.93 -19.55 -8.26
CA GLN A 403 4.27 -18.39 -7.43
C GLN A 403 3.18 -17.32 -7.42
N VAL A 404 3.05 -16.60 -6.29
CA VAL A 404 2.35 -15.30 -6.25
C VAL A 404 3.19 -14.24 -6.99
N CYS A 405 2.59 -13.10 -7.33
CA CYS A 405 3.34 -12.02 -7.96
C CYS A 405 4.29 -11.38 -6.95
N ASN A 406 5.49 -11.00 -7.42
CA ASN A 406 6.45 -10.27 -6.60
C ASN A 406 5.89 -8.88 -6.24
N PRO A 407 6.14 -8.36 -5.03
CA PRO A 407 5.92 -6.95 -4.74
C PRO A 407 6.89 -6.09 -5.59
N PRO A 408 6.56 -4.81 -5.85
CA PRO A 408 7.51 -3.87 -6.43
C PRO A 408 8.74 -3.73 -5.51
N ILE A 409 9.94 -3.99 -6.04
CA ILE A 409 11.18 -3.92 -5.29
C ILE A 409 11.70 -2.48 -5.26
N ASP A 410 11.82 -1.91 -4.06
CA ASP A 410 12.32 -0.55 -3.86
C ASP A 410 13.84 -0.53 -3.66
N LEU A 411 14.55 0.05 -4.62
CA LEU A 411 16.00 0.28 -4.58
C LEU A 411 16.41 1.55 -3.80
N LYS A 412 15.47 2.36 -3.31
CA LYS A 412 15.73 3.53 -2.43
C LYS A 412 16.86 4.41 -2.97
N SER A 413 17.85 4.77 -2.15
CA SER A 413 18.94 5.63 -2.60
C SER A 413 19.93 4.96 -3.57
N ILE A 414 20.05 3.61 -3.59
CA ILE A 414 20.90 2.93 -4.59
C ILE A 414 20.28 2.95 -6.00
N ALA A 415 18.98 3.25 -6.14
CA ALA A 415 18.34 3.46 -7.44
C ALA A 415 19.06 4.53 -8.29
N GLY A 416 19.63 5.56 -7.66
CA GLY A 416 20.34 6.64 -8.34
C GLY A 416 21.74 6.29 -8.87
N PHE A 417 22.22 5.05 -8.71
CA PHE A 417 23.59 4.65 -9.03
C PHE A 417 23.67 3.65 -10.19
N GLY A 418 24.53 3.94 -11.18
CA GLY A 418 24.89 2.98 -12.23
C GLY A 418 25.94 1.97 -11.75
N ALA A 419 26.89 2.39 -10.90
CA ALA A 419 27.91 1.52 -10.33
C ALA A 419 28.16 1.80 -8.85
N PHE A 420 28.38 0.76 -8.05
CA PHE A 420 28.74 0.88 -6.64
C PHE A 420 29.81 -0.14 -6.22
N GLY A 421 30.96 0.33 -5.73
CA GLY A 421 32.18 -0.47 -5.51
C GLY A 421 32.43 -0.92 -4.07
N GLY A 422 31.39 -1.23 -3.30
CA GLY A 422 31.51 -1.70 -1.92
C GLY A 422 32.46 -0.86 -1.06
N GLY A 423 33.32 -1.53 -0.29
CA GLY A 423 34.44 -0.95 0.44
C GLY A 423 35.80 -1.09 -0.25
N ALA A 424 35.84 -1.58 -1.50
CA ALA A 424 37.08 -1.84 -2.25
C ALA A 424 37.28 -0.92 -3.47
N GLY A 425 36.32 -0.06 -3.80
CA GLY A 425 36.43 0.94 -4.86
C GLY A 425 35.92 0.50 -6.23
N VAL A 426 36.18 1.31 -7.25
CA VAL A 426 35.76 1.06 -8.64
C VAL A 426 36.94 1.31 -9.58
N THR A 427 37.25 0.34 -10.44
CA THR A 427 38.41 0.40 -11.34
C THR A 427 37.99 0.25 -12.79
N ASN A 428 38.24 1.29 -13.59
CA ASN A 428 38.22 1.26 -15.04
C ASN A 428 39.65 1.04 -15.59
N GLN A 429 39.76 0.22 -16.64
CA GLN A 429 41.00 -0.02 -17.40
C GLN A 429 40.81 0.11 -18.94
N GLY A 430 39.75 0.80 -19.38
CA GLY A 430 39.51 1.11 -20.79
C GLY A 430 39.26 2.60 -21.03
N ILE A 431 39.34 3.04 -22.29
CA ILE A 431 39.22 4.45 -22.72
C ILE A 431 37.82 4.83 -23.22
N ASN A 432 36.95 3.84 -23.46
CA ASN A 432 35.59 4.03 -23.95
C ASN A 432 34.53 3.78 -22.85
N THR A 433 34.89 3.93 -21.58
CA THR A 433 33.99 3.62 -20.46
C THR A 433 33.05 4.79 -20.17
N THR A 434 31.75 4.50 -20.08
CA THR A 434 30.69 5.46 -19.75
C THR A 434 29.73 4.87 -18.72
N ILE A 435 29.39 5.66 -17.69
CA ILE A 435 28.48 5.24 -16.61
C ILE A 435 27.37 6.28 -16.49
N GLY A 436 26.15 5.93 -16.89
CA GLY A 436 24.95 6.73 -16.66
C GLY A 436 24.50 6.65 -15.21
N GLY A 437 24.19 7.79 -14.60
CA GLY A 437 23.84 7.89 -13.19
C GLY A 437 25.06 7.96 -12.27
N ASN A 438 24.81 7.97 -10.96
CA ASN A 438 25.87 8.18 -9.98
C ASN A 438 26.80 6.96 -9.84
N LEU A 439 28.00 7.21 -9.33
CA LEU A 439 28.95 6.17 -8.93
C LEU A 439 29.24 6.28 -7.44
N GLY A 440 29.34 5.15 -6.74
CA GLY A 440 29.50 5.14 -5.28
C GLY A 440 30.55 4.15 -4.77
N SER A 441 31.14 4.45 -3.62
CA SER A 441 31.87 3.49 -2.80
C SER A 441 31.96 3.99 -1.35
N THR A 442 31.96 3.07 -0.38
CA THR A 442 32.33 3.40 1.01
C THR A 442 33.86 3.40 1.22
N ALA A 443 34.64 3.16 0.17
CA ALA A 443 36.10 3.31 0.17
C ALA A 443 36.53 4.78 0.04
N ALA A 444 37.80 5.06 0.35
CA ALA A 444 38.45 6.31 0.00
C ALA A 444 38.44 6.53 -1.52
N CYS A 445 38.26 7.77 -1.97
CA CYS A 445 38.22 8.09 -3.41
C CYS A 445 39.50 7.72 -4.18
N THR A 446 40.63 7.51 -3.49
CA THR A 446 41.88 6.98 -4.07
C THR A 446 41.80 5.53 -4.52
N LEU A 447 40.73 4.80 -4.17
CA LEU A 447 40.40 3.47 -4.70
C LEU A 447 39.36 3.53 -5.84
N ILE A 448 38.97 4.73 -6.29
CA ILE A 448 38.28 4.93 -7.57
C ILE A 448 39.35 5.34 -8.59
N THR A 449 39.39 4.64 -9.71
CA THR A 449 40.53 4.66 -10.64
C THR A 449 40.06 4.58 -12.09
N GLY A 450 40.65 5.41 -12.96
CA GLY A 450 40.32 5.49 -14.37
C GLY A 450 38.98 6.16 -14.68
N LEU A 451 38.54 7.11 -13.85
CA LEU A 451 37.22 7.72 -13.99
C LEU A 451 37.27 9.23 -13.73
N HIS A 452 36.34 9.98 -14.32
CA HIS A 452 36.03 11.35 -13.96
C HIS A 452 34.51 11.58 -13.92
N ASP A 453 34.07 12.53 -13.10
CA ASP A 453 32.75 13.14 -13.23
C ASP A 453 32.87 14.58 -13.76
N ARG A 454 31.79 15.37 -13.69
CA ARG A 454 31.78 16.76 -14.15
C ARG A 454 32.75 17.69 -13.42
N PHE A 455 33.19 17.32 -12.21
CA PHE A 455 33.96 18.19 -11.32
C PHE A 455 35.34 17.61 -10.96
N ASP A 456 35.41 16.28 -10.82
CA ASP A 456 36.52 15.59 -10.16
C ASP A 456 37.10 14.47 -11.05
N ILE A 457 38.44 14.30 -11.02
CA ILE A 457 39.18 13.25 -11.73
C ILE A 457 39.76 12.24 -10.73
N TYR A 458 39.55 10.95 -10.98
CA TYR A 458 39.88 9.82 -10.12
C TYR A 458 40.93 8.93 -10.79
N THR A 459 42.19 9.34 -10.69
CA THR A 459 43.40 8.58 -11.12
C THR A 459 43.28 8.03 -12.54
N GLU A 460 43.16 8.94 -13.51
CA GLU A 460 43.16 8.62 -14.95
C GLU A 460 44.56 8.65 -15.57
N THR A 461 44.71 7.88 -16.63
CA THR A 461 45.87 7.83 -17.54
C THR A 461 45.36 7.74 -18.98
N PRO A 462 46.21 7.95 -20.02
CA PRO A 462 45.81 7.79 -21.42
C PRO A 462 45.30 6.39 -21.82
N LEU A 463 45.35 5.40 -20.92
CA LEU A 463 44.89 4.03 -21.17
C LEU A 463 43.61 3.66 -20.41
N ASN A 464 43.09 4.53 -19.53
CA ASN A 464 41.91 4.25 -18.71
C ASN A 464 41.03 5.48 -18.42
N VAL A 465 40.73 6.29 -19.42
CA VAL A 465 39.78 7.41 -19.28
C VAL A 465 38.33 6.90 -19.26
N GLY A 466 37.48 7.38 -18.36
CA GLY A 466 36.10 6.94 -18.27
C GLY A 466 35.15 7.97 -17.65
N ALA A 467 34.02 8.24 -18.31
CA ALA A 467 33.10 9.30 -17.89
C ALA A 467 31.94 8.78 -17.01
N VAL A 468 31.65 9.48 -15.93
CA VAL A 468 30.45 9.31 -15.09
C VAL A 468 29.47 10.44 -15.37
N ASP A 469 28.33 10.12 -15.98
CA ASP A 469 27.21 11.04 -16.20
C ASP A 469 26.32 11.09 -14.95
N GLY A 470 26.88 11.71 -13.91
CA GLY A 470 26.36 11.73 -12.55
C GLY A 470 27.37 12.40 -11.60
N THR A 471 27.30 12.06 -10.31
CA THR A 471 28.31 12.44 -9.31
C THR A 471 28.98 11.20 -8.73
N VAL A 472 30.29 11.27 -8.47
CA VAL A 472 31.04 10.25 -7.74
C VAL A 472 31.00 10.51 -6.23
N TYR A 473 30.48 9.55 -5.47
CA TYR A 473 30.32 9.58 -4.02
C TYR A 473 31.26 8.58 -3.33
N CYS A 474 32.26 9.09 -2.61
CA CYS A 474 33.27 8.29 -1.94
C CYS A 474 33.85 8.97 -0.70
N ALA A 475 34.57 8.21 0.12
CA ALA A 475 35.15 8.68 1.38
C ALA A 475 36.37 9.61 1.16
N PRO A 476 36.68 10.51 2.12
CA PRO A 476 37.91 11.29 2.13
C PRO A 476 39.18 10.43 1.95
N PRO A 477 40.30 10.99 1.45
CA PRO A 477 40.56 12.41 1.18
C PRO A 477 39.87 12.94 -0.09
N ALA A 478 40.07 14.22 -0.39
CA ALA A 478 39.62 14.87 -1.62
C ALA A 478 40.00 14.02 -2.87
N PRO A 479 39.09 13.84 -3.86
CA PRO A 479 37.80 14.54 -4.03
C PRO A 479 36.65 14.11 -3.11
N GLY A 480 36.90 13.17 -2.19
CA GLY A 480 35.96 12.72 -1.18
C GLY A 480 35.74 13.73 -0.06
N THR A 481 34.52 13.74 0.46
CA THR A 481 34.10 14.57 1.60
C THR A 481 33.25 13.74 2.55
N VAL A 482 33.09 14.18 3.80
CA VAL A 482 32.18 13.50 4.75
C VAL A 482 30.74 13.49 4.22
N ALA A 483 30.31 14.53 3.49
CA ALA A 483 29.01 14.56 2.84
C ALA A 483 28.90 13.50 1.72
N LYS A 484 29.90 13.41 0.82
CA LYS A 484 29.94 12.35 -0.21
C LYS A 484 29.95 10.95 0.42
N PHE A 485 30.69 10.76 1.51
CA PHE A 485 30.75 9.50 2.24
C PHE A 485 29.42 9.08 2.89
N ASN A 486 28.70 10.02 3.50
CA ASN A 486 27.42 9.73 4.14
C ASN A 486 26.37 9.25 3.11
N ILE A 487 26.34 9.87 1.93
CA ILE A 487 25.47 9.46 0.81
C ILE A 487 25.85 8.05 0.33
N ALA A 488 27.13 7.77 0.10
CA ALA A 488 27.59 6.43 -0.27
C ALA A 488 27.30 5.37 0.80
N THR A 489 27.38 5.74 2.08
CA THR A 489 27.07 4.85 3.21
C THR A 489 25.58 4.49 3.27
N GLN A 490 24.69 5.46 3.05
CA GLN A 490 23.25 5.20 2.95
C GLN A 490 22.92 4.35 1.71
N ALA A 491 23.51 4.66 0.55
CA ALA A 491 23.33 3.86 -0.66
C ALA A 491 23.79 2.41 -0.48
N ARG A 492 24.91 2.18 0.23
CA ARG A 492 25.37 0.83 0.60
C ARG A 492 24.43 0.11 1.57
N ALA A 493 23.79 0.84 2.49
CA ALA A 493 22.81 0.26 3.42
C ALA A 493 21.51 -0.13 2.70
N ASP A 494 21.01 0.74 1.81
CA ASP A 494 19.84 0.44 0.97
C ASP A 494 20.12 -0.73 0.01
N ALA A 495 21.29 -0.76 -0.63
CA ALA A 495 21.71 -1.90 -1.46
C ALA A 495 21.75 -3.23 -0.69
N GLN A 496 22.20 -3.22 0.57
CA GLN A 496 22.17 -4.39 1.43
C GLN A 496 20.74 -4.80 1.80
N ALA A 497 19.84 -3.84 2.00
CA ALA A 497 18.43 -4.11 2.24
C ALA A 497 17.75 -4.74 1.01
N SER A 498 17.93 -4.16 -0.19
CA SER A 498 17.39 -4.72 -1.44
C SER A 498 17.96 -6.10 -1.75
N TYR A 499 19.25 -6.36 -1.48
CA TYR A 499 19.83 -7.71 -1.59
C TYR A 499 19.14 -8.72 -0.66
N ASN A 500 18.92 -8.34 0.60
CA ASN A 500 18.26 -9.19 1.58
C ASN A 500 16.78 -9.45 1.20
N GLU A 501 16.09 -8.45 0.67
CA GLU A 501 14.71 -8.55 0.19
C GLU A 501 14.60 -9.51 -1.01
N LEU A 502 15.44 -9.33 -2.03
CA LEU A 502 15.51 -10.22 -3.20
C LEU A 502 15.87 -11.66 -2.81
N ALA A 503 16.74 -11.86 -1.81
CA ALA A 503 17.10 -13.18 -1.28
C ALA A 503 16.00 -13.82 -0.40
N ALA A 504 15.09 -13.01 0.16
CA ALA A 504 13.99 -13.47 1.02
C ALA A 504 12.71 -13.84 0.23
N LEU A 505 12.62 -13.49 -1.06
CA LEU A 505 11.52 -13.91 -1.91
C LEU A 505 11.46 -15.45 -2.02
N PRO A 506 10.26 -16.06 -2.08
CA PRO A 506 10.12 -17.51 -2.20
C PRO A 506 10.87 -18.07 -3.41
N ALA A 507 11.63 -19.15 -3.18
CA ALA A 507 12.40 -19.80 -4.23
C ALA A 507 11.52 -20.22 -5.42
N GLY A 508 12.08 -20.06 -6.62
CA GLY A 508 11.44 -20.38 -7.89
C GLY A 508 12.02 -21.60 -8.59
N SER A 509 11.62 -21.78 -9.85
CA SER A 509 12.17 -22.81 -10.72
C SER A 509 13.63 -22.53 -11.11
N ASP A 510 14.37 -23.59 -11.41
CA ASP A 510 15.71 -23.54 -11.99
C ASP A 510 15.69 -23.94 -13.49
N PRO A 511 15.31 -23.03 -14.41
CA PRO A 511 15.23 -23.33 -15.84
C PRO A 511 16.61 -23.61 -16.40
N GLY A 512 16.77 -24.78 -17.04
CA GLY A 512 18.05 -25.21 -17.59
C GLY A 512 19.11 -25.60 -16.56
N ALA A 513 18.75 -25.81 -15.29
CA ALA A 513 19.65 -26.22 -14.21
C ALA A 513 20.90 -25.31 -14.11
N GLY A 514 20.67 -24.02 -13.92
CA GLY A 514 21.68 -22.96 -13.92
C GLY A 514 22.04 -22.41 -15.31
N GLN A 515 21.73 -23.09 -16.43
CA GLN A 515 21.98 -22.57 -17.78
C GLN A 515 20.75 -21.85 -18.34
N LEU A 516 20.78 -20.52 -18.26
CA LEU A 516 19.76 -19.61 -18.76
C LEU A 516 19.94 -19.27 -20.27
N GLY A 517 21.09 -19.59 -20.87
CA GLY A 517 21.35 -19.32 -22.28
C GLY A 517 20.45 -20.14 -23.22
N GLY A 518 19.68 -19.45 -24.07
CA GLY A 518 18.69 -20.04 -24.96
C GLY A 518 17.29 -20.19 -24.35
N GLN A 519 17.08 -19.76 -23.10
CA GLN A 519 15.76 -19.78 -22.46
C GLN A 519 14.91 -18.56 -22.85
N ILE A 520 13.58 -18.74 -22.82
CA ILE A 520 12.61 -17.64 -22.84
C ILE A 520 11.85 -17.70 -21.51
N LEU A 521 11.99 -16.67 -20.68
CA LEU A 521 11.50 -16.67 -19.30
C LEU A 521 10.40 -15.62 -19.08
N ALA A 522 9.23 -16.11 -18.69
CA ALA A 522 8.11 -15.33 -18.17
C ALA A 522 8.48 -14.60 -16.85
N PRO A 523 7.67 -13.65 -16.36
CA PRO A 523 7.93 -12.94 -15.11
C PRO A 523 7.90 -13.89 -13.90
N GLY A 524 8.70 -13.63 -12.86
CA GLY A 524 8.77 -14.48 -11.66
C GLY A 524 10.11 -14.45 -10.91
N VAL A 525 10.25 -15.34 -9.92
CA VAL A 525 11.54 -15.62 -9.26
C VAL A 525 12.14 -16.89 -9.88
N TYR A 526 13.46 -16.90 -10.04
CA TYR A 526 14.24 -18.01 -10.57
C TYR A 526 15.41 -18.27 -9.63
N THR A 527 15.57 -19.51 -9.16
CA THR A 527 16.53 -19.84 -8.09
C THR A 527 17.42 -20.99 -8.54
N SER A 528 18.72 -20.76 -8.67
CA SER A 528 19.65 -21.81 -9.12
C SER A 528 19.84 -22.87 -8.04
N ALA A 529 19.43 -24.10 -8.32
CA ALA A 529 19.66 -25.27 -7.45
C ALA A 529 21.14 -25.67 -7.45
N GLY A 530 21.85 -25.42 -8.56
CA GLY A 530 23.31 -25.52 -8.65
C GLY A 530 24.06 -24.33 -8.03
N GLY A 531 23.35 -23.37 -7.43
CA GLY A 531 23.89 -22.17 -6.80
C GLY A 531 24.48 -21.12 -7.75
N THR A 532 24.55 -21.39 -9.07
CA THR A 532 25.14 -20.50 -10.08
C THR A 532 24.23 -20.31 -11.29
N PHE A 533 24.28 -19.12 -11.90
CA PHE A 533 23.63 -18.88 -13.20
C PHE A 533 24.65 -18.60 -14.30
N SER A 534 24.43 -19.21 -15.46
CA SER A 534 25.24 -19.08 -16.67
C SER A 534 24.36 -18.75 -17.88
N ILE A 535 24.76 -17.75 -18.65
CA ILE A 535 24.18 -17.42 -19.96
C ILE A 535 25.32 -17.58 -20.97
N THR A 536 25.57 -18.81 -21.43
CA THR A 536 26.74 -19.15 -22.27
C THR A 536 26.40 -19.97 -23.51
N THR A 537 25.36 -20.81 -23.48
CA THR A 537 24.91 -21.63 -24.63
C THR A 537 24.15 -20.84 -25.69
N GLY A 538 23.46 -19.77 -25.29
CA GLY A 538 22.65 -18.89 -26.13
C GLY A 538 22.37 -17.57 -25.43
N ASP A 539 21.64 -16.67 -26.08
CA ASP A 539 21.11 -15.45 -25.46
C ASP A 539 19.88 -15.79 -24.60
N LEU A 540 19.60 -14.99 -23.57
CA LEU A 540 18.45 -15.15 -22.67
C LEU A 540 17.36 -14.14 -23.04
N THR A 541 16.13 -14.59 -23.26
CA THR A 541 14.98 -13.71 -23.50
C THR A 541 14.10 -13.63 -22.25
N LEU A 542 13.71 -12.41 -21.86
CA LEU A 542 12.74 -12.14 -20.81
C LEU A 542 11.46 -11.60 -21.45
N ASP A 543 10.35 -12.31 -21.27
CA ASP A 543 9.07 -12.05 -21.93
C ASP A 543 8.06 -11.47 -20.94
N GLY A 544 7.72 -10.18 -21.11
CA GLY A 544 6.78 -9.47 -20.25
C GLY A 544 5.33 -9.92 -20.40
N GLN A 545 4.98 -10.74 -21.40
CA GLN A 545 3.63 -11.27 -21.63
C GLN A 545 2.52 -10.19 -21.66
N GLY A 546 2.87 -8.98 -22.13
CA GLY A 546 1.97 -7.82 -22.18
C GLY A 546 1.98 -6.95 -20.92
N ASP A 547 2.65 -7.36 -19.84
CA ASP A 547 2.76 -6.58 -18.61
C ASP A 547 3.98 -5.66 -18.61
N ALA A 548 3.73 -4.36 -18.67
CA ALA A 548 4.76 -3.33 -18.53
C ALA A 548 5.32 -3.19 -17.09
N ASN A 549 4.74 -3.90 -16.12
CA ASN A 549 5.19 -3.98 -14.73
C ASN A 549 5.78 -5.36 -14.37
N ALA A 550 5.88 -6.26 -15.36
CA ALA A 550 6.50 -7.58 -15.22
C ALA A 550 7.87 -7.47 -14.54
N THR A 551 8.17 -8.41 -13.64
CA THR A 551 9.36 -8.40 -12.78
C THR A 551 10.05 -9.76 -12.79
N TRP A 552 11.39 -9.76 -12.85
CA TRP A 552 12.24 -10.95 -12.79
C TRP A 552 13.23 -10.82 -11.63
N VAL A 553 13.32 -11.86 -10.80
CA VAL A 553 14.34 -11.95 -9.75
C VAL A 553 15.12 -13.24 -9.90
N PHE A 554 16.42 -13.13 -10.18
CA PHE A 554 17.33 -14.25 -10.27
C PHE A 554 18.13 -14.37 -8.96
N GLN A 555 17.89 -15.46 -8.21
CA GLN A 555 18.58 -15.80 -6.98
C GLN A 555 19.67 -16.84 -7.24
N SER A 556 20.91 -16.55 -6.84
CA SER A 556 22.03 -17.47 -6.94
C SER A 556 22.86 -17.45 -5.66
N ALA A 557 23.17 -18.62 -5.10
CA ALA A 557 23.92 -18.75 -3.84
C ALA A 557 25.42 -18.46 -4.00
N ALA A 558 25.94 -18.50 -5.22
CA ALA A 558 27.33 -18.26 -5.58
C ALA A 558 27.43 -17.26 -6.75
N ALA A 559 27.94 -17.69 -7.91
CA ALA A 559 28.32 -16.80 -9.00
C ALA A 559 27.30 -16.70 -10.16
N MET A 560 27.36 -15.59 -10.90
CA MET A 560 26.61 -15.37 -12.13
C MET A 560 27.56 -15.01 -13.28
N THR A 561 27.45 -15.67 -14.44
CA THR A 561 28.26 -15.38 -15.63
C THR A 561 27.41 -15.23 -16.89
N ILE A 562 27.59 -14.14 -17.64
CA ILE A 562 27.07 -14.00 -19.00
C ILE A 562 28.23 -13.95 -20.01
N GLY A 563 28.10 -14.70 -21.09
CA GLY A 563 29.09 -14.87 -22.15
C GLY A 563 30.28 -15.76 -21.75
N ALA A 564 31.08 -16.10 -22.75
CA ALA A 564 32.35 -16.83 -22.59
C ALA A 564 33.44 -16.15 -23.45
N PRO A 565 34.75 -16.41 -23.23
CA PRO A 565 35.82 -15.80 -24.01
C PRO A 565 35.63 -16.03 -25.52
N GLY A 566 35.52 -14.96 -26.30
CA GLY A 566 35.24 -14.99 -27.74
C GLY A 566 33.77 -15.23 -28.13
N PHE A 567 32.88 -15.48 -27.16
CA PHE A 567 31.46 -15.77 -27.36
C PHE A 567 30.59 -14.84 -26.48
N PRO A 568 30.44 -13.55 -26.86
CA PRO A 568 29.55 -12.62 -26.16
C PRO A 568 28.10 -13.10 -26.23
N ARG A 569 27.32 -12.77 -25.19
CA ARG A 569 25.90 -13.12 -25.08
C ARG A 569 25.04 -11.92 -24.68
N ARG A 570 23.73 -12.06 -24.85
CA ARG A 570 22.75 -11.00 -24.56
C ARG A 570 21.66 -11.48 -23.60
N VAL A 571 21.18 -10.56 -22.77
CA VAL A 571 19.82 -10.59 -22.25
C VAL A 571 18.96 -9.72 -23.18
N VAL A 572 17.77 -10.18 -23.54
CA VAL A 572 16.83 -9.52 -24.44
C VAL A 572 15.49 -9.33 -23.73
N LEU A 573 14.86 -8.17 -23.91
CA LEU A 573 13.53 -7.87 -23.37
C LEU A 573 12.49 -7.85 -24.49
N ILE A 574 11.35 -8.49 -24.29
CA ILE A 574 10.20 -8.44 -25.22
C ILE A 574 8.88 -8.19 -24.49
N ASN A 575 7.83 -7.84 -25.25
CA ASN A 575 6.42 -7.83 -24.82
C ASN A 575 6.15 -7.02 -23.52
N GLY A 576 6.76 -5.85 -23.38
CA GLY A 576 6.57 -4.93 -22.25
C GLY A 576 7.63 -5.01 -21.15
N ALA A 577 8.51 -6.02 -21.16
CA ALA A 577 9.58 -6.17 -20.19
C ALA A 577 10.51 -4.93 -20.11
N LYS A 578 10.90 -4.53 -18.89
CA LYS A 578 11.74 -3.33 -18.62
C LYS A 578 12.97 -3.69 -17.80
N ALA A 579 14.11 -3.07 -18.14
CA ALA A 579 15.39 -3.26 -17.43
C ALA A 579 15.34 -2.87 -15.94
N ALA A 580 14.50 -1.89 -15.58
CA ALA A 580 14.25 -1.47 -14.20
C ALA A 580 13.69 -2.59 -13.31
N ASN A 581 12.99 -3.57 -13.90
CA ASN A 581 12.26 -4.62 -13.18
C ASN A 581 13.01 -5.98 -13.21
N VAL A 582 14.27 -5.99 -13.65
CA VAL A 582 15.10 -7.21 -13.71
C VAL A 582 16.17 -7.11 -12.63
N PHE A 583 16.20 -8.08 -11.72
CA PHE A 583 17.08 -8.07 -10.55
C PHE A 583 17.89 -9.37 -10.45
N TRP A 584 19.18 -9.24 -10.14
CA TRP A 584 20.10 -10.37 -9.99
C TRP A 584 20.73 -10.31 -8.59
N GLN A 585 20.26 -11.20 -7.71
CA GLN A 585 20.83 -11.46 -6.40
C GLN A 585 21.89 -12.55 -6.56
N VAL A 586 23.16 -12.19 -6.33
CA VAL A 586 24.31 -13.05 -6.59
C VAL A 586 25.12 -13.22 -5.31
N GLY A 587 25.16 -14.43 -4.75
CA GLY A 587 25.74 -14.68 -3.42
C GLY A 587 27.25 -14.45 -3.31
N ALA A 588 27.96 -14.54 -4.43
CA ALA A 588 29.39 -14.26 -4.54
C ALA A 588 29.63 -13.11 -5.55
N ALA A 589 30.10 -13.42 -6.76
CA ALA A 589 30.57 -12.45 -7.75
C ALA A 589 29.85 -12.61 -9.09
N ALA A 590 29.71 -11.50 -9.82
CA ALA A 590 29.10 -11.45 -11.15
C ALA A 590 30.13 -11.15 -12.25
N ARG A 591 30.07 -11.84 -13.38
CA ARG A 591 30.96 -11.68 -14.54
C ARG A 591 30.16 -11.39 -15.81
N ILE A 592 30.44 -10.28 -16.48
CA ILE A 592 29.86 -9.91 -17.78
C ILE A 592 30.96 -9.96 -18.85
N ALA A 593 31.05 -11.08 -19.56
CA ALA A 593 32.13 -11.34 -20.52
C ALA A 593 32.14 -10.34 -21.68
N ASP A 594 33.32 -10.15 -22.24
CA ASP A 594 33.69 -9.05 -23.13
C ASP A 594 32.80 -9.02 -24.39
N GLY A 595 32.23 -7.85 -24.70
CA GLY A 595 31.28 -7.67 -25.81
C GLY A 595 29.83 -8.11 -25.53
N SER A 596 29.53 -8.64 -24.33
CA SER A 596 28.17 -9.04 -23.95
C SER A 596 27.25 -7.86 -23.66
N THR A 597 25.94 -8.08 -23.73
CA THR A 597 24.89 -7.11 -23.37
C THR A 597 24.06 -7.67 -22.22
N MET A 598 24.26 -7.14 -21.02
CA MET A 598 23.57 -7.55 -19.80
C MET A 598 22.43 -6.58 -19.48
N ILE A 599 21.38 -7.07 -18.82
CA ILE A 599 20.21 -6.28 -18.43
C ILE A 599 19.84 -6.54 -16.98
N GLY A 600 19.54 -5.48 -16.23
CA GLY A 600 19.02 -5.52 -14.87
C GLY A 600 19.98 -5.01 -13.78
N THR A 601 19.44 -4.85 -12.58
CA THR A 601 20.18 -4.45 -11.37
C THR A 601 20.86 -5.67 -10.77
N ILE A 602 22.19 -5.70 -10.77
CA ILE A 602 23.02 -6.80 -10.23
C ILE A 602 23.54 -6.39 -8.86
N ILE A 603 23.25 -7.18 -7.83
CA ILE A 603 23.76 -6.96 -6.46
C ILE A 603 24.53 -8.20 -5.99
N ALA A 604 25.84 -8.02 -5.78
CA ALA A 604 26.79 -9.10 -5.51
C ALA A 604 27.77 -8.72 -4.37
N PRO A 605 27.92 -9.50 -3.28
CA PRO A 605 28.87 -9.20 -2.22
C PRO A 605 30.32 -9.14 -2.72
N ALA A 606 30.77 -10.17 -3.45
CA ALA A 606 32.12 -10.27 -4.00
C ALA A 606 32.29 -9.57 -5.36
N GLY A 607 31.43 -8.60 -5.67
CA GLY A 607 31.67 -7.62 -6.73
C GLY A 607 31.19 -8.00 -8.13
N VAL A 608 31.43 -7.09 -9.08
CA VAL A 608 31.01 -7.22 -10.48
C VAL A 608 32.19 -6.93 -11.41
N THR A 609 32.49 -7.85 -12.33
CA THR A 609 33.61 -7.76 -13.29
C THR A 609 33.09 -7.73 -14.72
N ILE A 610 33.21 -6.57 -15.37
CA ILE A 610 32.67 -6.28 -16.70
C ILE A 610 33.83 -6.19 -17.70
N SER A 611 33.77 -6.96 -18.79
CA SER A 611 34.90 -7.12 -19.73
C SER A 611 36.21 -7.63 -19.06
N THR A 612 37.33 -7.61 -19.78
CA THR A 612 38.66 -8.07 -19.33
C THR A 612 39.72 -7.04 -19.71
N ALA A 613 40.80 -6.91 -18.93
CA ALA A 613 41.89 -5.97 -19.22
C ALA A 613 42.46 -6.16 -20.63
N GLY A 614 42.68 -5.05 -21.35
CA GLY A 614 43.17 -5.04 -22.74
C GLY A 614 42.12 -5.26 -23.83
N GLN A 615 40.87 -5.62 -23.48
CA GLN A 615 39.83 -5.88 -24.47
C GLN A 615 39.25 -4.61 -25.08
N THR A 616 39.17 -4.57 -26.41
CA THR A 616 38.67 -3.41 -27.19
C THR A 616 37.16 -3.48 -27.49
N LEU A 617 36.50 -4.61 -27.24
CA LEU A 617 35.07 -4.78 -27.46
C LEU A 617 34.25 -4.04 -26.38
N GLN A 618 33.36 -3.16 -26.81
CA GLN A 618 32.45 -2.46 -25.90
C GLN A 618 31.50 -3.47 -25.22
N THR A 619 31.44 -3.44 -23.89
CA THR A 619 30.56 -4.31 -23.10
C THR A 619 29.45 -3.48 -22.47
N THR A 620 28.21 -3.94 -22.49
CA THR A 620 27.05 -3.10 -22.13
C THR A 620 26.26 -3.69 -20.96
N LEU A 621 25.84 -2.84 -20.04
CA LEU A 621 24.89 -3.14 -18.96
C LEU A 621 23.75 -2.12 -18.96
N ILE A 622 22.55 -2.53 -19.34
CA ILE A 622 21.33 -1.71 -19.19
C ILE A 622 20.73 -2.07 -17.83
N GLY A 623 21.17 -1.38 -16.78
CA GLY A 623 21.08 -1.87 -15.42
C GLY A 623 22.03 -1.17 -14.45
N ARG A 624 22.39 -1.87 -13.38
CA ARG A 624 23.25 -1.35 -12.30
C ARG A 624 24.24 -2.42 -11.85
N ALA A 625 25.49 -2.05 -11.58
CA ALA A 625 26.54 -2.95 -11.10
C ALA A 625 26.89 -2.63 -9.64
N ILE A 626 26.39 -3.42 -8.68
CA ILE A 626 26.49 -3.13 -7.25
C ILE A 626 27.29 -4.23 -6.54
N GLY A 627 28.55 -3.92 -6.21
CA GLY A 627 29.35 -4.63 -5.22
C GLY A 627 28.98 -4.19 -3.79
N LEU A 628 28.58 -5.11 -2.91
CA LEU A 628 28.23 -4.74 -1.53
C LEU A 628 29.45 -4.59 -0.61
N THR A 629 30.52 -5.37 -0.85
CA THR A 629 31.77 -5.29 -0.07
C THR A 629 33.00 -5.22 -0.97
N ALA A 630 33.09 -6.05 -2.00
CA ALA A 630 34.16 -5.98 -3.00
C ALA A 630 33.89 -4.93 -4.10
N SER A 631 34.83 -4.79 -5.02
CA SER A 631 34.87 -3.73 -6.03
C SER A 631 33.98 -4.01 -7.25
N VAL A 632 33.77 -2.97 -8.05
CA VAL A 632 33.32 -3.11 -9.44
C VAL A 632 34.51 -2.84 -10.35
N THR A 633 34.76 -3.73 -11.31
CA THR A 633 35.86 -3.59 -12.27
C THR A 633 35.33 -3.62 -13.70
N MET A 634 35.84 -2.76 -14.56
CA MET A 634 35.30 -2.56 -15.91
C MET A 634 36.35 -2.15 -16.94
N VAL A 635 36.11 -2.50 -18.21
CA VAL A 635 36.99 -2.16 -19.34
C VAL A 635 36.12 -1.89 -20.57
N ASN A 636 36.20 -0.69 -21.15
CA ASN A 636 35.44 -0.28 -22.33
C ASN A 636 33.95 -0.65 -22.17
N THR A 637 33.34 -0.10 -21.13
CA THR A 637 32.03 -0.51 -20.63
C THR A 637 31.04 0.64 -20.69
N THR A 638 29.83 0.40 -21.21
CA THR A 638 28.70 1.33 -21.11
C THR A 638 27.67 0.81 -20.12
N ILE A 639 27.47 1.53 -19.02
CA ILE A 639 26.38 1.30 -18.08
C ILE A 639 25.29 2.34 -18.32
N VAL A 640 24.04 1.90 -18.49
CA VAL A 640 22.86 2.76 -18.61
C VAL A 640 21.92 2.43 -17.45
N ALA A 641 21.84 3.30 -16.45
CA ALA A 641 20.92 3.16 -15.33
C ALA A 641 19.45 3.30 -15.80
N PRO A 642 18.57 2.30 -15.56
CA PRO A 642 17.15 2.35 -15.91
C PRO A 642 16.29 3.18 -14.94
#